data_AF-A0AAD3CL21-F1
#
_entry.id   AF-A0AAD3CL21-F1
#
_cell.length_a   1.000
_cell.length_b   1.000
_cell.length_c   1.000
_cell.angle_alpha   90.00
_cell.angle_beta   90.00
_cell.angle_gamma   90.00
#
_symmetry.space_group_name_H-M   'P 1'
#
loop_
_entity.id
_entity.type
_entity.pdbx_description
1 polymer ?
#
loop_
_entity_poly.entity_id
_entity_poly.type
_entity_poly.pdbx_seq_one_letter_code
_entity_poly.pdbx_strand_id
1 'polypeptide(L)'
;MAFIESTVRQHYDDIENLGTKQMSQAEAEDFPIHSEAKTQIENEVYQDLHQSFELYNERVERNPIDVKTTIPKLETITKGIDDLIKKLETYFKRALLGIDYPTSGVCNMSLSNCYRRLCNNLPSVTKRELLKIAYNIDFANTFNPLLSQNAKGLLHKYILLWLELCVLQDKCTLLLLCASDEQRHNEFTKELYSNRSWSVRDHPYWLVFEAEQGIRIRPEQYEIVNHLIHSNGSIVQLNCGLGKTRVILPMLILSFSQNTKLDRIPRIHILNTLLTEFCEYFEIALGASVMNIKLYTMPFRRDVEISGQIIESLENIIHRCQYDRGCFIVAPEHRLSMEMKVKELALENNLDLSERLSNVLNLSRWQNIFDEVDEILHYRYQLIYSIGSVEPLPQMKHRWLAAEALMHILYTRDIGIDGLSVRSQDLHKEACPFFVVEEVSYDLFREKMTDLVFTNPPLFCDWIKGHSRKADMMQVISNPAADPAILEDKLSEDHVYQLLAFRGLLAFDLLINCLKKRYRVDFGIRQGNKKQLAVPFRGADTPSERSEYSHPDVAVILSIISYYNRGLSLEQFKYSLEAMTKKGKSFQQNTYDCWLQRSLSRIHPETLPGINKFDKIDLTNKVQLDILYNYFRLNPETINFWLNTFVFPRDLDQYPHRLVGTPWHLAAHDGGFAIGFSGTNDLHLVLPLQMKQHLPWNTTDPIWCDILATNGKMLDTIIRKTKKVNLLDDGSPSEMLLQFILENIDSLHALIDCGALLVGVSCEDIALSIQEHISTNSNKLQGVTFYDDQRREWMVLEKSGRCVPKFQSSFEEKDTFVIFDEPRCRGVDMKLRPDAVAALTIGQDLTKDKFMQAAGRMRKLHDSQSLEIVLEKRLHNEMKGQNVRKVSEGITMLLEWIIQNTVHSVVKGLPIWSEHGIFYETSKKAVHSVLDDKSDLRSFYGKPVKKDDLSNSASLSKKYHFERTGKVATRKALLNINPILDRCEKLGEGYNTIITATDEECERELQREVEVEEEEEVEISKQHPFSEKDWDYMKIFSCNDVSELSIEVVPYGKMLEENLSIGSEIRAIKWPTNLHCTTNFTKTILVNDGSPVDNYLRIPDCFVQFPSNEVLLLSDREGAKICDIFLDQKNSGFSSNYFFGHFAYESDPNSNNTMLRCDLNPVANIPLSSDKVCSMKLFNGETNYPSSQKETMKGLLSIKKAVGGIVEAFVNAREKGKNMELSCLEKICNELALELEEQD
;
A
#
# COMPACT_ATOMS: atom_id res chain seq x y z
N MET A 1 -29.86 13.68 34.20
CA MET A 1 -28.93 12.53 34.28
C MET A 1 -29.59 11.26 33.77
N ALA A 2 -30.33 10.51 34.60
CA ALA A 2 -31.00 9.27 34.19
C ALA A 2 -31.94 9.44 32.98
N PHE A 3 -32.62 10.58 32.89
CA PHE A 3 -33.49 10.93 31.76
C PHE A 3 -32.77 11.01 30.41
N ILE A 4 -31.55 11.56 30.35
CA ILE A 4 -30.80 11.69 29.07
C ILE A 4 -30.32 10.30 28.64
N GLU A 5 -29.79 9.52 29.57
CA GLU A 5 -29.32 8.15 29.32
C GLU A 5 -30.45 7.21 28.86
N SER A 6 -31.63 7.30 29.48
CA SER A 6 -32.81 6.55 29.02
C SER A 6 -33.26 6.98 27.63
N THR A 7 -33.19 8.28 27.32
CA THR A 7 -33.61 8.83 26.02
C THR A 7 -32.67 8.42 24.88
N VAL A 8 -31.35 8.42 25.11
CA VAL A 8 -30.37 7.96 24.11
C VAL A 8 -30.60 6.49 23.77
N ARG A 9 -30.75 5.63 24.78
CA ARG A 9 -31.06 4.20 24.58
C ARG A 9 -32.38 3.99 23.85
N GLN A 10 -33.40 4.75 24.25
CA GLN A 10 -34.70 4.70 23.58
C GLN A 10 -34.60 5.01 22.08
N HIS A 11 -33.78 5.98 21.65
CA HIS A 11 -33.60 6.25 20.22
C HIS A 11 -32.93 5.10 19.46
N TYR A 12 -31.97 4.41 20.07
CA TYR A 12 -31.39 3.19 19.48
C TYR A 12 -32.45 2.08 19.37
N ASP A 13 -33.22 1.85 20.44
CA ASP A 13 -34.30 0.86 20.45
C ASP A 13 -35.39 1.20 19.42
N ASP A 14 -35.77 2.47 19.31
CA ASP A 14 -36.76 2.97 18.35
C ASP A 14 -36.32 2.69 16.90
N ILE A 15 -35.03 2.87 16.59
CA ILE A 15 -34.45 2.57 15.26
C ILE A 15 -34.40 1.07 15.01
N GLU A 16 -33.99 0.25 16.00
CA GLU A 16 -33.98 -1.21 15.86
C GLU A 16 -35.40 -1.76 15.62
N ASN A 17 -36.39 -1.20 16.31
CA ASN A 17 -37.80 -1.58 16.18
C ASN A 17 -38.44 -1.19 14.85
N LEU A 18 -37.79 -0.36 14.02
CA LEU A 18 -38.24 -0.08 12.65
C LEU A 18 -38.12 -1.32 11.74
N GLY A 19 -37.19 -2.24 12.05
CA GLY A 19 -37.08 -3.52 11.36
C GLY A 19 -37.85 -4.61 12.11
N THR A 20 -39.11 -4.86 11.76
CA THR A 20 -39.85 -6.01 12.33
C THR A 20 -39.10 -7.31 12.05
N LYS A 21 -38.61 -8.00 13.09
CA LYS A 21 -37.90 -9.29 12.99
C LYS A 21 -38.86 -10.39 12.52
N GLN A 22 -39.04 -10.51 11.21
CA GLN A 22 -39.46 -11.76 10.60
C GLN A 22 -38.25 -12.34 9.87
N MET A 23 -37.93 -13.56 10.25
CA MET A 23 -36.74 -14.31 9.88
C MET A 23 -37.22 -15.54 9.13
N SER A 24 -36.79 -15.72 7.88
CA SER A 24 -37.02 -16.94 7.12
C SER A 24 -35.74 -17.75 7.06
N GLN A 25 -35.83 -19.06 7.26
CA GLN A 25 -34.73 -19.95 6.92
C GLN A 25 -34.58 -19.97 5.40
N ALA A 26 -33.34 -19.88 4.92
CA ALA A 26 -33.04 -20.15 3.52
C ALA A 26 -33.40 -21.61 3.19
N GLU A 27 -33.79 -21.89 1.95
CA GLU A 27 -33.95 -23.27 1.49
C GLU A 27 -32.59 -23.97 1.53
N ALA A 28 -32.52 -25.14 2.18
CA ALA A 28 -31.29 -25.90 2.27
C ALA A 28 -30.95 -26.50 0.89
N GLU A 29 -29.81 -26.10 0.34
CA GLU A 29 -29.29 -26.65 -0.91
C GLU A 29 -28.19 -27.67 -0.65
N ASP A 30 -28.08 -28.68 -1.51
CA ASP A 30 -27.00 -29.66 -1.44
C ASP A 30 -25.66 -29.00 -1.82
N PHE A 31 -24.56 -29.43 -1.18
CA PHE A 31 -23.23 -28.96 -1.53
C PHE A 31 -22.92 -29.29 -2.99
N PRO A 32 -22.57 -28.29 -3.83
CA PRO A 32 -22.56 -28.46 -5.29
C PRO A 32 -21.35 -29.25 -5.82
N ILE A 33 -20.36 -29.55 -4.99
CA ILE A 33 -19.12 -30.25 -5.38
C ILE A 33 -19.19 -31.69 -4.89
N HIS A 34 -18.99 -32.65 -5.80
CA HIS A 34 -19.22 -34.08 -5.54
C HIS A 34 -17.95 -34.93 -5.63
N SER A 35 -16.78 -34.31 -5.74
CA SER A 35 -15.50 -35.01 -5.82
C SER A 35 -15.19 -35.80 -4.54
N GLU A 36 -14.88 -37.09 -4.67
CA GLU A 36 -14.36 -37.89 -3.56
C GLU A 36 -12.89 -37.52 -3.31
N ALA A 37 -12.61 -36.96 -2.13
CA ALA A 37 -11.25 -36.67 -1.68
C ALA A 37 -10.45 -37.96 -1.48
N LYS A 38 -9.32 -38.06 -2.16
CA LYS A 38 -8.43 -39.23 -2.18
C LYS A 38 -7.26 -39.11 -1.20
N THR A 39 -6.90 -37.89 -0.84
CA THR A 39 -5.77 -37.58 0.04
C THR A 39 -6.21 -36.71 1.23
N GLN A 40 -5.39 -36.64 2.27
CA GLN A 40 -5.68 -35.80 3.44
C GLN A 40 -5.72 -34.29 3.08
N ILE A 41 -4.86 -33.82 2.18
CA ILE A 41 -4.90 -32.42 1.70
C ILE A 41 -6.22 -32.14 1.00
N GLU A 42 -6.65 -33.03 0.10
CA GLU A 42 -7.94 -32.89 -0.58
C GLU A 42 -9.04 -32.78 0.47
N ASN A 43 -9.08 -33.70 1.45
CA ASN A 43 -10.05 -33.66 2.54
C ASN A 43 -10.07 -32.32 3.27
N GLU A 44 -8.92 -31.77 3.67
CA GLU A 44 -8.86 -30.49 4.40
C GLU A 44 -9.37 -29.32 3.55
N VAL A 45 -8.97 -29.23 2.27
CA VAL A 45 -9.43 -28.17 1.36
C VAL A 45 -10.94 -28.27 1.08
N TYR A 46 -11.46 -29.49 0.88
CA TYR A 46 -12.90 -29.71 0.66
C TYR A 46 -13.71 -29.47 1.93
N GLN A 47 -13.24 -29.90 3.10
CA GLN A 47 -13.95 -29.74 4.38
C GLN A 47 -14.13 -28.27 4.76
N ASP A 48 -13.09 -27.45 4.62
CA ASP A 48 -13.18 -26.01 4.89
C ASP A 48 -14.27 -25.33 4.04
N LEU A 49 -14.34 -25.69 2.76
CA LEU A 49 -15.33 -25.15 1.83
C LEU A 49 -16.74 -25.69 2.12
N HIS A 50 -16.84 -26.98 2.45
CA HIS A 50 -18.10 -27.63 2.82
C HIS A 50 -18.68 -27.02 4.10
N GLN A 51 -17.88 -26.88 5.15
CA GLN A 51 -18.30 -26.29 6.41
C GLN A 51 -18.74 -24.82 6.23
N SER A 52 -18.03 -24.06 5.40
CA SER A 52 -18.44 -22.70 5.00
C SER A 52 -19.79 -22.69 4.28
N PHE A 53 -20.07 -23.70 3.45
CA PHE A 53 -21.35 -23.83 2.74
C PHE A 53 -22.50 -24.30 3.65
N GLU A 54 -22.25 -25.17 4.62
CA GLU A 54 -23.25 -25.55 5.63
C GLU A 54 -23.67 -24.34 6.46
N LEU A 55 -22.70 -23.56 6.95
CA LEU A 55 -22.97 -22.31 7.68
C LEU A 55 -23.73 -21.28 6.83
N TYR A 56 -23.58 -21.33 5.49
CA TYR A 56 -24.47 -20.57 4.60
C TYR A 56 -25.89 -21.13 4.66
N ASN A 57 -26.11 -22.41 4.43
CA ASN A 57 -27.48 -22.90 4.37
C ASN A 57 -28.24 -22.74 5.69
N GLU A 58 -27.52 -22.67 6.81
CA GLU A 58 -28.09 -22.42 8.13
C GLU A 58 -28.39 -20.93 8.44
N ARG A 59 -27.91 -19.97 7.64
CA ARG A 59 -28.17 -18.55 7.92
C ARG A 59 -29.62 -18.15 7.65
N VAL A 60 -30.04 -17.18 8.44
CA VAL A 60 -31.42 -16.70 8.46
C VAL A 60 -31.53 -15.43 7.64
N GLU A 61 -32.35 -15.46 6.59
CA GLU A 61 -32.57 -14.29 5.75
C GLU A 61 -33.49 -13.28 6.45
N ARG A 62 -33.17 -11.99 6.28
CA ARG A 62 -33.98 -10.88 6.80
C ARG A 62 -35.02 -10.51 5.75
N ASN A 63 -36.29 -10.49 6.15
CA ASN A 63 -37.37 -10.12 5.24
C ASN A 63 -37.21 -8.67 4.71
N PRO A 64 -37.66 -8.40 3.46
CA PRO A 64 -37.62 -7.07 2.89
C PRO A 64 -38.46 -6.08 3.70
N ILE A 65 -37.87 -4.91 3.98
CA ILE A 65 -38.51 -3.84 4.76
C ILE A 65 -39.32 -2.94 3.83
N ASP A 66 -40.52 -2.56 4.25
CA ASP A 66 -41.27 -1.48 3.59
C ASP A 66 -40.66 -0.11 3.95
N VAL A 67 -39.67 0.29 3.15
CA VAL A 67 -38.92 1.55 3.28
C VAL A 67 -39.87 2.77 3.35
N LYS A 68 -40.96 2.78 2.57
CA LYS A 68 -41.88 3.92 2.47
C LYS A 68 -42.61 4.18 3.80
N THR A 69 -42.94 3.13 4.54
CA THR A 69 -43.60 3.25 5.85
C THR A 69 -42.65 3.63 6.99
N THR A 70 -41.35 3.48 6.79
CA THR A 70 -40.31 3.72 7.80
C THR A 70 -39.80 5.16 7.82
N ILE A 71 -39.82 5.87 6.68
CA ILE A 71 -39.32 7.25 6.54
C ILE A 71 -39.92 8.23 7.58
N PRO A 72 -41.26 8.34 7.76
CA PRO A 72 -41.82 9.35 8.68
C PRO A 72 -41.42 9.12 10.15
N LYS A 73 -41.25 7.85 10.54
CA LYS A 73 -40.79 7.48 11.88
C LYS A 73 -39.33 7.87 12.08
N LEU A 74 -38.48 7.61 11.07
CA LEU A 74 -37.07 7.96 11.08
C LEU A 74 -36.84 9.48 11.13
N GLU A 75 -37.61 10.28 10.39
CA GLU A 75 -37.57 11.75 10.47
C GLU A 75 -37.92 12.27 11.88
N THR A 76 -38.89 11.64 12.55
CA THR A 76 -39.29 12.01 13.91
C THR A 76 -38.18 11.71 14.92
N ILE A 77 -37.55 10.54 14.81
CA ILE A 77 -36.40 10.15 15.65
C ILE A 77 -35.22 11.11 15.42
N THR A 78 -34.94 11.45 14.16
CA THR A 78 -33.83 12.36 13.79
C THR A 78 -33.98 13.73 14.44
N LYS A 79 -35.20 14.32 14.41
CA LYS A 79 -35.46 15.60 15.10
C LYS A 79 -35.24 15.53 16.62
N GLY A 80 -35.61 14.40 17.24
CA GLY A 80 -35.37 14.18 18.67
C GLY A 80 -33.88 14.14 19.03
N ILE A 81 -33.08 13.48 18.18
CA ILE A 81 -31.62 13.42 18.31
C ILE A 81 -30.99 14.82 18.20
N ASP A 82 -31.38 15.61 17.19
CA ASP A 82 -30.86 16.98 16.96
C ASP A 82 -31.08 17.90 18.17
N ASP A 83 -32.27 17.86 18.76
CA ASP A 83 -32.62 18.67 19.92
C ASP A 83 -31.80 18.27 21.15
N LEU A 84 -31.50 16.98 21.32
CA LEU A 84 -30.70 16.47 22.42
C LEU A 84 -29.22 16.83 22.27
N ILE A 85 -28.68 16.75 21.04
CA ILE A 85 -27.32 17.21 20.71
C ILE A 85 -27.15 18.68 21.09
N LYS A 86 -28.07 19.57 20.66
CA LYS A 86 -28.01 21.02 20.98
C LYS A 86 -28.04 21.29 22.49
N LYS A 87 -28.86 20.54 23.25
CA LYS A 87 -28.93 20.64 24.72
C LYS A 87 -27.61 20.24 25.37
N LEU A 88 -26.98 19.16 24.91
CA LEU A 88 -25.69 18.69 25.41
C LEU A 88 -24.55 19.65 25.08
N GLU A 89 -24.49 20.18 23.84
CA GLU A 89 -23.50 21.18 23.46
C GLU A 89 -23.61 22.46 24.31
N THR A 90 -24.84 22.90 24.61
CA THR A 90 -25.09 24.03 25.51
C THR A 90 -24.61 23.73 26.93
N TYR A 91 -24.84 22.50 27.41
CA TYR A 91 -24.34 22.04 28.71
C TYR A 91 -22.81 22.01 28.76
N PHE A 92 -22.11 21.51 27.74
CA PHE A 92 -20.64 21.47 27.72
C PHE A 92 -20.03 22.86 27.71
N LYS A 93 -20.59 23.78 26.91
CA LYS A 93 -20.19 25.19 26.95
C LYS A 93 -20.31 25.74 28.37
N ARG A 94 -21.40 25.45 29.09
CA ARG A 94 -21.56 25.87 30.48
C ARG A 94 -20.64 25.13 31.47
N ALA A 95 -20.37 23.84 31.29
CA ALA A 95 -19.54 23.07 32.23
C ALA A 95 -18.05 23.43 32.11
N LEU A 96 -17.57 23.62 30.87
CA LEU A 96 -16.17 23.94 30.58
C LEU A 96 -15.91 25.45 30.66
N LEU A 97 -16.88 26.29 30.28
CA LEU A 97 -16.73 27.74 30.27
C LEU A 97 -17.42 28.45 31.44
N GLY A 98 -18.45 27.86 32.03
CA GLY A 98 -19.18 28.45 33.14
C GLY A 98 -18.34 28.44 34.42
N ILE A 99 -18.04 29.63 34.89
CA ILE A 99 -17.58 29.89 36.23
C ILE A 99 -18.72 30.65 36.89
N ASP A 100 -19.59 29.96 37.62
CA ASP A 100 -20.64 30.63 38.37
C ASP A 100 -19.98 31.56 39.39
N TYR A 101 -20.31 32.85 39.33
CA TYR A 101 -19.89 33.83 40.33
C TYR A 101 -20.42 33.36 41.70
N PRO A 102 -19.57 33.05 42.69
CA PRO A 102 -20.06 32.89 44.03
C PRO A 102 -20.59 34.26 44.46
N THR A 103 -21.90 34.36 44.66
CA THR A 103 -22.55 35.58 45.18
C THR A 103 -22.11 35.90 46.62
N SER A 104 -21.25 35.07 47.22
CA SER A 104 -20.56 35.37 48.47
C SER A 104 -19.20 34.65 48.52
N GLY A 105 -18.11 35.43 48.47
CA GLY A 105 -16.73 34.93 48.58
C GLY A 105 -16.05 34.82 47.22
N VAL A 106 -15.34 35.89 46.83
CA VAL A 106 -14.50 35.92 45.63
C VAL A 106 -13.39 34.87 45.79
N CYS A 107 -13.51 33.74 45.09
CA CYS A 107 -12.38 32.85 44.91
C CYS A 107 -11.46 33.48 43.86
N ASN A 108 -10.32 34.03 44.26
CA ASN A 108 -9.40 34.76 43.36
C ASN A 108 -9.03 33.96 42.08
N MET A 109 -9.08 32.62 42.13
CA MET A 109 -8.86 31.74 40.96
C MET A 109 -9.99 31.79 39.91
N SER A 110 -11.25 31.97 40.33
CA SER A 110 -12.39 32.00 39.42
C SER A 110 -12.39 33.29 38.58
N LEU A 111 -12.09 34.42 39.24
CA LEU A 111 -11.89 35.72 38.61
C LEU A 111 -10.67 35.69 37.67
N SER A 112 -9.55 35.09 38.11
CA SER A 112 -8.33 34.95 37.30
C SER A 112 -8.56 34.14 36.02
N ASN A 113 -9.30 33.03 36.07
CA ASN A 113 -9.63 32.25 34.87
C ASN A 113 -10.56 33.02 33.92
N CYS A 114 -11.51 33.81 34.44
CA CYS A 114 -12.32 34.71 33.61
C CYS A 114 -11.44 35.73 32.88
N TYR A 115 -10.50 36.37 33.57
CA TYR A 115 -9.56 37.31 32.94
C TYR A 115 -8.63 36.64 31.92
N ARG A 116 -8.10 35.45 32.22
CA ARG A 116 -7.29 34.70 31.26
C ARG A 116 -8.09 34.35 30.00
N ARG A 117 -9.37 33.99 30.12
CA ARG A 117 -10.22 33.71 28.96
C ARG A 117 -10.57 34.97 28.17
N LEU A 118 -10.79 36.08 28.86
CA LEU A 118 -10.98 37.39 28.24
C LEU A 118 -9.74 37.79 27.42
N CYS A 119 -8.53 37.62 27.97
CA CYS A 119 -7.26 37.92 27.29
C CYS A 119 -6.83 36.84 26.30
N ASN A 120 -7.71 35.91 25.90
CA ASN A 120 -7.40 34.78 25.02
C ASN A 120 -6.26 33.86 25.50
N ASN A 121 -5.90 33.92 26.78
CA ASN A 121 -4.90 33.08 27.45
C ASN A 121 -5.44 31.71 27.88
N LEU A 122 -6.73 31.42 27.63
CA LEU A 122 -7.32 30.08 27.76
C LEU A 122 -7.94 29.67 26.42
N PRO A 123 -7.71 28.43 25.95
CA PRO A 123 -8.24 27.97 24.67
C PRO A 123 -9.77 27.95 24.66
N SER A 124 -10.38 28.22 23.50
CA SER A 124 -11.81 28.07 23.29
C SER A 124 -12.18 26.60 23.11
N VAL A 125 -13.30 26.16 23.69
CA VAL A 125 -13.81 24.80 23.49
C VAL A 125 -14.50 24.71 22.13
N THR A 126 -13.93 23.98 21.18
CA THR A 126 -14.61 23.58 19.94
C THR A 126 -15.02 22.10 20.01
N LYS A 127 -15.71 21.61 18.97
CA LYS A 127 -16.02 20.17 18.84
C LYS A 127 -14.76 19.30 18.86
N ARG A 128 -13.64 19.80 18.32
CA ARG A 128 -12.35 19.11 18.32
C ARG A 128 -11.84 18.84 19.74
N GLU A 129 -11.97 19.82 20.63
CA GLU A 129 -11.56 19.68 22.03
C GLU A 129 -12.49 18.72 22.79
N LEU A 130 -13.79 18.70 22.48
CA LEU A 130 -14.72 17.72 23.07
C LEU A 130 -14.33 16.29 22.69
N LEU A 131 -13.92 16.03 21.44
CA LEU A 131 -13.39 14.73 21.03
C LEU A 131 -12.13 14.35 21.82
N LYS A 132 -11.21 15.30 22.06
CA LYS A 132 -10.02 15.06 22.90
C LYS A 132 -10.39 14.70 24.34
N ILE A 133 -11.36 15.40 24.92
CA ILE A 133 -11.84 15.12 26.27
C ILE A 133 -12.51 13.74 26.35
N ALA A 134 -13.11 13.26 25.25
CA ALA A 134 -13.78 11.96 25.20
C ALA A 134 -12.83 10.78 25.45
N TYR A 135 -11.57 10.85 24.98
CA TYR A 135 -10.58 9.80 25.25
C TYR A 135 -9.54 10.19 26.32
N ASN A 136 -9.39 11.49 26.63
CA ASN A 136 -8.52 12.00 27.69
C ASN A 136 -9.24 13.08 28.53
N ILE A 137 -9.96 12.66 29.57
CA ILE A 137 -10.74 13.56 30.43
C ILE A 137 -9.90 14.63 31.14
N ASP A 138 -8.63 14.37 31.41
CA ASP A 138 -7.78 15.35 32.08
C ASP A 138 -7.43 16.55 31.19
N PHE A 139 -7.62 16.44 29.89
CA PHE A 139 -7.54 17.58 28.97
C PHE A 139 -8.58 18.67 29.32
N ALA A 140 -9.70 18.32 29.96
CA ALA A 140 -10.71 19.29 30.42
C ALA A 140 -10.15 20.32 31.42
N ASN A 141 -9.07 19.98 32.16
CA ASN A 141 -8.43 20.90 33.10
C ASN A 141 -7.82 22.13 32.41
N THR A 142 -7.45 22.01 31.13
CA THR A 142 -6.91 23.14 30.35
C THR A 142 -7.94 24.24 30.14
N PHE A 143 -9.24 23.89 30.17
CA PHE A 143 -10.36 24.82 30.04
C PHE A 143 -10.91 25.24 31.40
N ASN A 144 -11.02 24.28 32.33
CA ASN A 144 -11.55 24.51 33.67
C ASN A 144 -10.78 23.66 34.72
N PRO A 145 -9.74 24.22 35.36
CA PRO A 145 -8.98 23.50 36.38
C PRO A 145 -9.74 23.31 37.71
N LEU A 146 -10.94 23.90 37.85
CA LEU A 146 -11.78 23.81 39.04
C LEU A 146 -12.73 22.61 39.03
N LEU A 147 -12.72 21.80 37.97
CA LEU A 147 -13.58 20.62 37.87
C LEU A 147 -13.19 19.57 38.92
N SER A 148 -14.12 19.27 39.83
CA SER A 148 -13.97 18.15 40.77
C SER A 148 -13.91 16.81 40.03
N GLN A 149 -13.33 15.78 40.65
CA GLN A 149 -13.25 14.45 40.03
C GLN A 149 -14.63 13.88 39.67
N ASN A 150 -15.65 14.15 40.50
CA ASN A 150 -17.04 13.78 40.20
C ASN A 150 -17.59 14.55 39.00
N ALA A 151 -17.33 15.86 38.91
CA ALA A 151 -17.75 16.67 37.77
C ALA A 151 -17.07 16.22 36.46
N LYS A 152 -15.78 15.85 36.51
CA LYS A 152 -15.06 15.25 35.39
C LYS A 152 -15.68 13.94 34.94
N GLY A 153 -15.98 13.02 35.87
CA GLY A 153 -16.61 11.74 35.52
C GLY A 153 -17.98 11.91 34.87
N LEU A 154 -18.78 12.88 35.35
CA LEU A 154 -20.07 13.22 34.75
C LEU A 154 -19.94 13.88 33.38
N LEU A 155 -19.02 14.83 33.24
CA LEU A 155 -18.71 15.49 31.97
C LEU A 155 -18.26 14.48 30.93
N HIS A 156 -17.34 13.58 31.30
CA HIS A 156 -16.84 12.52 30.43
C HIS A 156 -17.97 11.62 29.94
N LYS A 157 -18.82 11.14 30.86
CA LYS A 157 -20.00 10.32 30.52
C LYS A 157 -20.91 11.03 29.51
N TYR A 158 -21.16 12.32 29.69
CA TYR A 158 -22.02 13.07 28.79
C TYR A 158 -21.39 13.34 27.43
N ILE A 159 -20.09 13.58 27.36
CA ILE A 159 -19.38 13.74 26.09
C ILE A 159 -19.46 12.45 25.27
N LEU A 160 -19.30 11.28 25.92
CA LEU A 160 -19.48 9.99 25.25
C LEU A 160 -20.91 9.82 24.71
N LEU A 161 -21.94 10.13 25.51
CA LEU A 161 -23.33 10.08 25.05
C LEU A 161 -23.61 11.07 23.89
N TRP A 162 -23.01 12.26 23.93
CA TRP A 162 -23.12 13.23 22.84
C TRP A 162 -22.48 12.71 21.55
N LEU A 163 -21.32 12.05 21.64
CA LEU A 163 -20.68 11.43 20.48
C LEU A 163 -21.49 10.26 19.94
N GLU A 164 -22.06 9.43 20.80
CA GLU A 164 -22.98 8.36 20.39
C GLU A 164 -24.19 8.92 19.62
N LEU A 165 -24.72 10.06 20.04
CA LEU A 165 -25.81 10.75 19.33
C LEU A 165 -25.37 11.34 17.99
N CYS A 166 -24.14 11.88 17.90
CA CYS A 166 -23.61 12.38 16.63
C CYS A 166 -23.47 11.23 15.61
N VAL A 167 -22.90 10.09 16.02
CA VAL A 167 -22.80 8.90 15.15
C VAL A 167 -24.19 8.36 14.78
N LEU A 168 -25.16 8.44 15.70
CA LEU A 168 -26.54 8.04 15.42
C LEU A 168 -27.25 9.01 14.45
N GLN A 169 -26.98 10.31 14.55
CA GLN A 169 -27.46 11.33 13.62
C GLN A 169 -26.95 11.04 12.20
N ASP A 170 -25.68 10.67 12.06
CA ASP A 170 -25.08 10.26 10.78
C ASP A 170 -25.76 8.99 10.23
N LYS A 171 -26.04 7.99 11.09
CA LYS A 171 -26.83 6.79 10.71
C LYS A 171 -28.20 7.19 10.14
N CYS A 172 -28.95 8.04 10.86
CA CYS A 172 -30.28 8.47 10.42
C CYS A 172 -30.22 9.22 9.09
N THR A 173 -29.22 10.08 8.91
CA THR A 173 -29.00 10.83 7.67
C THR A 173 -28.72 9.88 6.50
N LEU A 174 -27.85 8.89 6.70
CA LEU A 174 -27.56 7.87 5.68
C LEU A 174 -28.79 7.02 5.36
N LEU A 175 -29.56 6.60 6.35
CA LEU A 175 -30.81 5.86 6.15
C LEU A 175 -31.83 6.68 5.34
N LEU A 176 -32.00 7.97 5.62
CA LEU A 176 -32.89 8.84 4.83
C LEU A 176 -32.40 9.00 3.39
N LEU A 177 -31.08 9.11 3.18
CA LEU A 177 -30.48 9.15 1.85
C LEU A 177 -30.72 7.84 1.09
N CYS A 178 -30.48 6.69 1.70
CA CYS A 178 -30.72 5.38 1.07
C CYS A 178 -32.21 5.12 0.82
N ALA A 179 -33.10 5.67 1.65
CA ALA A 179 -34.54 5.54 1.47
C ALA A 179 -35.09 6.39 0.31
N SER A 180 -34.36 7.42 -0.12
CA SER A 180 -34.75 8.29 -1.23
C SER A 180 -34.47 7.70 -2.62
N ASP A 181 -33.64 6.65 -2.69
CA ASP A 181 -33.23 5.98 -3.92
C ASP A 181 -33.59 4.49 -3.86
N GLU A 182 -34.53 4.05 -4.71
CA GLU A 182 -34.97 2.66 -4.76
C GLU A 182 -33.81 1.68 -5.04
N GLN A 183 -32.74 2.11 -5.73
CA GLN A 183 -31.56 1.29 -5.99
C GLN A 183 -30.70 1.04 -4.73
N ARG A 184 -30.93 1.81 -3.66
CA ARG A 184 -30.18 1.75 -2.39
C ARG A 184 -30.99 1.14 -1.24
N HIS A 185 -32.17 0.57 -1.51
CA HIS A 185 -32.99 -0.10 -0.48
C HIS A 185 -32.29 -1.30 0.19
N ASN A 186 -31.40 -2.00 -0.53
CA ASN A 186 -30.57 -3.06 0.08
C ASN A 186 -29.55 -2.46 1.07
N GLU A 187 -28.95 -1.31 0.74
CA GLU A 187 -28.06 -0.58 1.66
C GLU A 187 -28.84 -0.07 2.87
N PHE A 188 -30.05 0.47 2.67
CA PHE A 188 -30.95 0.87 3.75
C PHE A 188 -31.21 -0.29 4.72
N THR A 189 -31.56 -1.47 4.19
CA THR A 189 -31.86 -2.65 5.01
C THR A 189 -30.63 -3.11 5.79
N LYS A 190 -29.47 -3.22 5.14
CA LYS A 190 -28.20 -3.59 5.79
C LYS A 190 -27.84 -2.59 6.91
N GLU A 191 -27.98 -1.30 6.62
CA GLU A 191 -27.62 -0.21 7.53
C GLU A 191 -28.58 -0.12 8.74
N LEU A 192 -29.88 -0.33 8.52
CA LEU A 192 -30.89 -0.27 9.58
C LEU A 192 -30.61 -1.31 10.65
N TYR A 193 -30.38 -2.56 10.22
CA TYR A 193 -30.09 -3.69 11.09
C TYR A 193 -28.65 -3.72 11.64
N SER A 194 -27.78 -2.81 11.20
CA SER A 194 -26.43 -2.68 11.76
C SER A 194 -26.46 -1.89 13.07
N ASN A 195 -26.32 -2.62 14.18
CA ASN A 195 -26.35 -2.10 15.54
C ASN A 195 -24.99 -2.26 16.23
N ARG A 196 -24.63 -1.35 17.12
CA ARG A 196 -23.34 -1.39 17.83
C ARG A 196 -23.26 -2.62 18.74
N SER A 197 -22.23 -3.45 18.58
CA SER A 197 -21.98 -4.65 19.39
C SER A 197 -20.93 -4.46 20.49
N TRP A 198 -20.35 -3.26 20.61
CA TRP A 198 -19.23 -2.98 21.52
C TRP A 198 -19.50 -1.82 22.48
N SER A 199 -18.80 -1.82 23.61
CA SER A 199 -18.97 -0.85 24.69
C SER A 199 -18.16 0.42 24.45
N VAL A 200 -18.86 1.55 24.28
CA VAL A 200 -18.28 2.89 24.14
C VAL A 200 -17.41 3.27 25.35
N ARG A 201 -17.81 2.81 26.53
CA ARG A 201 -17.09 3.11 27.76
C ARG A 201 -15.71 2.43 27.81
N ASP A 202 -15.63 1.23 27.24
CA ASP A 202 -14.38 0.45 27.22
C ASP A 202 -13.49 0.86 26.04
N HIS A 203 -14.09 1.40 24.97
CA HIS A 203 -13.40 1.82 23.75
C HIS A 203 -13.75 3.25 23.29
N PRO A 204 -13.50 4.29 24.11
CA PRO A 204 -13.85 5.67 23.75
C PRO A 204 -13.11 6.18 22.52
N TYR A 205 -11.90 5.68 22.25
CA TYR A 205 -11.09 6.03 21.07
C TYR A 205 -11.70 5.51 19.76
N TRP A 206 -12.38 4.35 19.77
CA TRP A 206 -13.11 3.88 18.59
C TRP A 206 -14.32 4.76 18.27
N LEU A 207 -14.99 5.31 19.30
CA LEU A 207 -16.14 6.21 19.08
C LEU A 207 -15.68 7.56 18.51
N VAL A 208 -14.55 8.08 19.00
CA VAL A 208 -13.92 9.28 18.43
C VAL A 208 -13.54 9.04 16.97
N PHE A 209 -12.97 7.88 16.66
CA PHE A 209 -12.62 7.48 15.30
C PHE A 209 -13.85 7.42 14.38
N GLU A 210 -14.96 6.81 14.81
CA GLU A 210 -16.23 6.80 14.07
C GLU A 210 -16.71 8.21 13.71
N ALA A 211 -16.77 9.09 14.73
CA ALA A 211 -17.28 10.45 14.57
C ALA A 211 -16.36 11.33 13.69
N GLU A 212 -15.04 11.20 13.81
CA GLU A 212 -14.09 12.02 13.06
C GLU A 212 -13.97 11.58 11.60
N GLN A 213 -14.00 10.27 11.35
CA GLN A 213 -13.90 9.74 9.99
C GLN A 213 -15.25 9.67 9.26
N GLY A 214 -16.36 9.96 9.94
CA GLY A 214 -17.70 9.84 9.36
C GLY A 214 -18.05 8.40 8.98
N ILE A 215 -17.58 7.43 9.76
CA ILE A 215 -17.79 6.00 9.53
C ILE A 215 -18.51 5.35 10.71
N ARG A 216 -19.02 4.13 10.49
CA ARG A 216 -19.58 3.29 11.56
C ARG A 216 -18.87 1.95 11.59
N ILE A 217 -18.42 1.55 12.78
CA ILE A 217 -17.80 0.25 13.03
C ILE A 217 -18.91 -0.78 13.06
N ARG A 218 -18.88 -1.70 12.10
CA ARG A 218 -19.89 -2.75 11.95
C ARG A 218 -19.64 -3.89 12.95
N PRO A 219 -20.68 -4.65 13.33
CA PRO A 219 -20.55 -5.76 14.27
C PRO A 219 -19.48 -6.77 13.88
N GLU A 220 -19.45 -7.16 12.60
CA GLU A 220 -18.46 -8.09 12.08
C GLU A 220 -17.02 -7.57 12.25
N GLN A 221 -16.78 -6.28 11.98
CA GLN A 221 -15.46 -5.67 12.13
C GLN A 221 -15.01 -5.66 13.59
N TYR A 222 -15.93 -5.39 14.53
CA TYR A 222 -15.64 -5.46 15.95
C TYR A 222 -15.32 -6.88 16.40
N GLU A 223 -16.13 -7.88 16.02
CA GLU A 223 -15.88 -9.27 16.43
C GLU A 223 -14.53 -9.78 15.93
N ILE A 224 -14.16 -9.42 14.69
CA ILE A 224 -12.83 -9.71 14.12
C ILE A 224 -11.72 -9.06 14.98
N VAL A 225 -11.82 -7.76 15.26
CA VAL A 225 -10.80 -7.04 16.04
C VAL A 225 -10.71 -7.59 17.46
N ASN A 226 -11.85 -7.84 18.10
CA ASN A 226 -11.94 -8.41 19.43
C ASN A 226 -11.29 -9.80 19.49
N HIS A 227 -11.56 -10.65 18.48
CA HIS A 227 -10.91 -11.95 18.38
C HIS A 227 -9.41 -11.83 18.19
N LEU A 228 -8.93 -10.98 17.28
CA LEU A 228 -7.49 -10.82 17.04
C LEU A 228 -6.75 -10.28 18.28
N ILE A 229 -7.34 -9.34 19.03
CA ILE A 229 -6.74 -8.81 20.26
C ILE A 229 -6.55 -9.92 21.33
N HIS A 230 -7.46 -10.90 21.40
CA HIS A 230 -7.43 -11.96 22.41
C HIS A 230 -6.82 -13.28 21.93
N SER A 231 -6.68 -13.46 20.61
CA SER A 231 -6.19 -14.69 19.98
C SER A 231 -4.83 -14.44 19.34
N ASN A 232 -3.81 -14.35 20.18
CA ASN A 232 -2.41 -14.26 19.77
C ASN A 232 -2.01 -15.41 18.81
N GLY A 233 -1.29 -15.10 17.73
CA GLY A 233 -0.92 -16.03 16.67
C GLY A 233 -2.05 -16.34 15.68
N SER A 234 -3.19 -15.64 15.80
CA SER A 234 -4.38 -15.89 14.95
C SER A 234 -4.35 -15.11 13.65
N ILE A 235 -4.86 -15.75 12.59
CA ILE A 235 -5.16 -15.15 11.29
C ILE A 235 -6.66 -15.28 11.04
N VAL A 236 -7.27 -14.24 10.49
CA VAL A 236 -8.67 -14.25 10.05
C VAL A 236 -8.75 -14.01 8.55
N GLN A 237 -9.56 -14.81 7.83
CA GLN A 237 -9.89 -14.50 6.44
C GLN A 237 -10.92 -13.36 6.40
N LEU A 238 -10.64 -12.33 5.60
CA LEU A 238 -11.47 -11.14 5.48
C LEU A 238 -11.85 -10.90 4.03
N ASN A 239 -13.15 -10.74 3.78
CA ASN A 239 -13.69 -10.48 2.46
C ASN A 239 -13.23 -9.11 1.96
N CYS A 240 -13.04 -9.02 0.64
CA CYS A 240 -12.79 -7.75 0.00
C CYS A 240 -13.93 -6.75 0.31
N GLY A 241 -13.58 -5.54 0.75
CA GLY A 241 -14.56 -4.50 1.04
C GLY A 241 -15.13 -4.48 2.46
N LEU A 242 -14.67 -5.36 3.37
CA LEU A 242 -15.01 -5.27 4.81
C LEU A 242 -14.31 -4.10 5.54
N GLY A 243 -13.54 -3.27 4.83
CA GLY A 243 -12.83 -2.14 5.44
C GLY A 243 -11.57 -2.56 6.21
N LYS A 244 -10.80 -3.52 5.70
CA LYS A 244 -9.52 -3.96 6.30
C LYS A 244 -8.60 -2.77 6.62
N THR A 245 -8.22 -2.03 5.57
CA THR A 245 -7.34 -0.86 5.67
C THR A 245 -8.00 0.32 6.35
N ARG A 246 -9.27 0.60 6.01
CA ARG A 246 -9.94 1.82 6.46
C ARG A 246 -10.51 1.74 7.89
N VAL A 247 -10.76 0.55 8.42
CA VAL A 247 -11.45 0.37 9.71
C VAL A 247 -10.69 -0.58 10.62
N ILE A 248 -10.43 -1.82 10.18
CA ILE A 248 -9.87 -2.87 11.06
C ILE A 248 -8.44 -2.54 11.51
N LEU A 249 -7.55 -2.13 10.58
CA LEU A 249 -6.19 -1.71 10.92
C LEU A 249 -6.18 -0.52 11.90
N PRO A 250 -6.89 0.60 11.61
CA PRO A 250 -7.06 1.69 12.57
C PRO A 250 -7.56 1.24 13.94
N MET A 251 -8.57 0.37 13.99
CA MET A 251 -9.09 -0.15 15.26
C MET A 251 -8.02 -0.90 16.05
N LEU A 252 -7.21 -1.76 15.40
CA LEU A 252 -6.12 -2.48 16.04
C LEU A 252 -5.02 -1.52 16.53
N ILE A 253 -4.60 -0.56 15.69
CA ILE A 253 -3.61 0.46 16.07
C ILE A 253 -4.09 1.19 17.32
N LEU A 254 -5.32 1.72 17.30
CA LEU A 254 -5.87 2.45 18.43
C LEU A 254 -5.99 1.58 19.69
N SER A 255 -6.34 0.30 19.55
CA SER A 255 -6.38 -0.63 20.68
C SER A 255 -5.02 -0.83 21.33
N PHE A 256 -3.97 -1.11 20.55
CA PHE A 256 -2.62 -1.34 21.10
C PHE A 256 -1.94 -0.04 21.56
N SER A 257 -2.19 1.08 20.88
CA SER A 257 -1.67 2.39 21.27
C SER A 257 -2.36 2.96 22.52
N GLN A 258 -3.69 2.86 22.64
CA GLN A 258 -4.44 3.57 23.68
C GLN A 258 -4.74 2.71 24.92
N ASN A 259 -4.88 1.38 24.77
CA ASN A 259 -5.19 0.52 25.89
C ASN A 259 -3.93 0.18 26.70
N THR A 260 -3.80 0.77 27.88
CA THR A 260 -2.65 0.55 28.77
C THR A 260 -2.49 -0.89 29.26
N LYS A 261 -3.51 -1.75 29.10
CA LYS A 261 -3.41 -3.18 29.41
C LYS A 261 -2.67 -3.96 28.31
N LEU A 262 -2.56 -3.39 27.11
CA LEU A 262 -1.95 -4.00 25.92
C LEU A 262 -0.60 -3.34 25.59
N ASP A 263 0.21 -3.03 26.60
CA ASP A 263 1.45 -2.23 26.54
C ASP A 263 2.54 -2.82 25.60
N ARG A 264 2.31 -2.66 24.29
CA ARG A 264 3.15 -3.13 23.17
C ARG A 264 3.08 -2.13 22.04
N ILE A 265 4.16 -2.05 21.27
CA ILE A 265 4.24 -1.14 20.13
C ILE A 265 3.61 -1.84 18.91
N PRO A 266 2.50 -1.33 18.34
CA PRO A 266 1.94 -1.89 17.12
C PRO A 266 2.91 -1.67 15.96
N ARG A 267 3.26 -2.76 15.26
CA ARG A 267 4.09 -2.76 14.06
C ARG A 267 3.35 -3.48 12.94
N ILE A 268 2.94 -2.73 11.93
CA ILE A 268 2.16 -3.21 10.80
C ILE A 268 3.10 -3.60 9.67
N HIS A 269 2.95 -4.82 9.18
CA HIS A 269 3.64 -5.36 8.02
C HIS A 269 2.71 -5.25 6.80
N ILE A 270 3.16 -4.49 5.80
CA ILE A 270 2.41 -4.21 4.57
C ILE A 270 3.33 -4.50 3.38
N LEU A 271 2.79 -5.02 2.29
CA LEU A 271 3.55 -5.19 1.04
C LEU A 271 4.14 -3.86 0.58
N ASN A 272 5.40 -3.86 0.13
CA ASN A 272 6.09 -2.62 -0.26
C ASN A 272 5.35 -1.82 -1.35
N THR A 273 4.62 -2.49 -2.24
CA THR A 273 3.80 -1.85 -3.30
C THR A 273 2.61 -1.07 -2.78
N LEU A 274 2.15 -1.33 -1.55
CA LEU A 274 1.01 -0.66 -0.91
C LEU A 274 1.44 0.32 0.19
N LEU A 275 2.74 0.41 0.47
CA LEU A 275 3.26 1.14 1.63
C LEU A 275 2.90 2.62 1.60
N THR A 276 3.10 3.29 0.45
CA THR A 276 2.83 4.73 0.28
C THR A 276 1.33 5.03 0.46
N GLU A 277 0.45 4.29 -0.19
CA GLU A 277 -1.00 4.47 -0.09
C GLU A 277 -1.50 4.32 1.36
N PHE A 278 -0.98 3.33 2.09
CA PHE A 278 -1.36 3.12 3.49
C PHE A 278 -0.81 4.22 4.41
N CYS A 279 0.42 4.69 4.18
CA CYS A 279 1.01 5.79 4.93
C CYS A 279 0.18 7.07 4.76
N GLU A 280 -0.13 7.48 3.53
CA GLU A 280 -0.96 8.66 3.24
C GLU A 280 -2.33 8.57 3.91
N TYR A 281 -2.98 7.40 3.82
CA TYR A 281 -4.27 7.18 4.47
C TYR A 281 -4.17 7.29 6.00
N PHE A 282 -3.19 6.61 6.62
CA PHE A 282 -3.05 6.64 8.08
C PHE A 282 -2.60 8.00 8.60
N GLU A 283 -1.81 8.76 7.86
CA GLU A 283 -1.47 10.14 8.22
C GLU A 283 -2.72 10.99 8.36
N ILE A 284 -3.68 10.87 7.44
CA ILE A 284 -4.96 11.58 7.53
C ILE A 284 -5.84 10.99 8.63
N ALA A 285 -6.04 9.68 8.63
CA ALA A 285 -7.04 9.01 9.48
C ALA A 285 -6.63 8.94 10.96
N LEU A 286 -5.33 8.89 11.26
CA LEU A 286 -4.78 8.67 12.60
C LEU A 286 -3.76 9.76 13.02
N GLY A 287 -2.96 10.26 12.10
CA GLY A 287 -1.94 11.29 12.37
C GLY A 287 -2.54 12.69 12.54
N ALA A 288 -3.38 13.12 11.61
CA ALA A 288 -4.09 14.40 11.64
C ALA A 288 -5.32 14.39 12.56
N SER A 289 -5.74 13.19 12.98
CA SER A 289 -6.80 12.96 13.96
C SER A 289 -6.55 13.73 15.26
N VAL A 290 -7.63 14.03 15.99
CA VAL A 290 -7.53 14.53 17.38
C VAL A 290 -6.68 13.65 18.29
N MET A 291 -6.59 12.35 18.00
CA MET A 291 -5.77 11.38 18.74
C MET A 291 -4.27 11.52 18.44
N ASN A 292 -3.91 12.09 17.28
CA ASN A 292 -2.53 12.41 16.87
C ASN A 292 -1.57 11.22 17.03
N ILE A 293 -1.97 10.06 16.50
CA ILE A 293 -1.15 8.84 16.54
C ILE A 293 0.08 9.10 15.67
N LYS A 294 1.26 9.08 16.29
CA LYS A 294 2.52 9.23 15.55
C LYS A 294 2.84 7.96 14.77
N LEU A 295 3.01 8.11 13.47
CA LEU A 295 3.38 7.04 12.56
C LEU A 295 4.88 7.10 12.33
N TYR A 296 5.53 5.95 12.46
CA TYR A 296 6.96 5.78 12.26
C TYR A 296 7.17 4.77 11.14
N THR A 297 8.10 5.06 10.23
CA THR A 297 8.59 4.07 9.28
C THR A 297 9.95 3.56 9.73
N MET A 298 10.30 2.36 9.30
CA MET A 298 11.64 1.80 9.54
C MET A 298 12.16 1.17 8.25
N PRO A 299 12.41 1.99 7.20
CA PRO A 299 13.06 1.50 6.00
C PRO A 299 14.45 1.00 6.35
N PHE A 300 14.76 -0.21 5.95
CA PHE A 300 16.07 -0.80 6.20
C PHE A 300 16.46 -1.70 5.04
N ARG A 301 17.74 -1.65 4.69
CA ARG A 301 18.34 -2.40 3.59
C ARG A 301 19.71 -2.87 4.02
N ARG A 302 20.26 -3.87 3.34
CA ARG A 302 21.60 -4.41 3.63
C ARG A 302 22.73 -3.38 3.68
N ASP A 303 22.69 -2.42 2.76
CA ASP A 303 23.73 -1.41 2.50
C ASP A 303 23.82 -0.33 3.59
N VAL A 304 22.88 -0.29 4.54
CA VAL A 304 22.94 0.61 5.68
C VAL A 304 24.17 0.27 6.54
N GLU A 305 25.12 1.21 6.59
CA GLU A 305 26.26 1.15 7.51
C GLU A 305 25.78 1.39 8.94
N ILE A 306 25.89 0.35 9.78
CA ILE A 306 25.45 0.43 11.17
C ILE A 306 26.60 0.88 12.07
N SER A 307 26.35 1.92 12.85
CA SER A 307 27.21 2.37 13.94
C SER A 307 26.46 2.33 15.28
N GLY A 308 27.20 2.38 16.39
CA GLY A 308 26.58 2.44 17.72
C GLY A 308 25.64 3.64 17.91
N GLN A 309 25.95 4.78 17.27
CA GLN A 309 25.12 5.99 17.30
C GLN A 309 23.81 5.82 16.53
N ILE A 310 23.85 5.11 15.39
CA ILE A 310 22.64 4.81 14.61
C ILE A 310 21.73 3.87 15.40
N ILE A 311 22.28 2.84 16.04
CA ILE A 311 21.48 1.93 16.87
C ILE A 311 20.87 2.69 18.06
N GLU A 312 21.64 3.54 18.74
CA GLU A 312 21.12 4.37 19.84
C GLU A 312 20.00 5.32 19.35
N SER A 313 20.14 5.87 18.15
CA SER A 313 19.08 6.69 17.52
C SER A 313 17.82 5.87 17.25
N LEU A 314 17.95 4.64 16.73
CA LEU A 314 16.82 3.72 16.54
C LEU A 314 16.15 3.35 17.87
N GLU A 315 16.92 3.05 18.91
CA GLU A 315 16.41 2.78 20.24
C GLU A 315 15.65 4.00 20.80
N ASN A 316 16.21 5.21 20.66
CA ASN A 316 15.58 6.45 21.07
C ASN A 316 14.25 6.70 20.32
N ILE A 317 14.20 6.44 19.01
CA ILE A 317 12.97 6.54 18.21
C ILE A 317 11.93 5.54 18.70
N ILE A 318 12.32 4.30 18.99
CA ILE A 318 11.41 3.27 19.51
C ILE A 318 10.90 3.64 20.91
N HIS A 319 11.76 4.12 21.79
CA HIS A 319 11.36 4.61 23.11
C HIS A 319 10.44 5.82 23.02
N ARG A 320 10.71 6.73 22.09
CA ARG A 320 9.84 7.87 21.80
C ARG A 320 8.48 7.42 21.28
N CYS A 321 8.45 6.48 20.34
CA CYS A 321 7.21 5.87 19.84
C CYS A 321 6.41 5.22 20.96
N GLN A 322 7.06 4.48 21.87
CA GLN A 322 6.39 3.86 23.01
C GLN A 322 5.81 4.92 23.96
N TYR A 323 6.57 5.98 24.25
CA TYR A 323 6.10 7.10 25.09
C TYR A 323 4.93 7.85 24.46
N ASP A 324 5.02 8.17 23.18
CA ASP A 324 3.99 8.87 22.40
C ASP A 324 2.81 7.96 22.02
N ARG A 325 2.88 6.65 22.31
CA ARG A 325 1.88 5.64 21.91
C ARG A 325 1.65 5.60 20.40
N GLY A 326 2.73 5.72 19.63
CA GLY A 326 2.72 5.68 18.17
C GLY A 326 2.61 4.26 17.60
N CYS A 327 2.79 4.16 16.29
CA CYS A 327 2.76 2.92 15.52
C CYS A 327 3.88 2.89 14.47
N PHE A 328 4.46 1.71 14.24
CA PHE A 328 5.40 1.48 13.15
C PHE A 328 4.71 0.86 11.93
N ILE A 329 5.06 1.36 10.74
CA ILE A 329 4.64 0.81 9.45
C ILE A 329 5.91 0.36 8.71
N VAL A 330 5.98 -0.93 8.35
CA VAL A 330 7.21 -1.56 7.88
C VAL A 330 6.89 -2.55 6.76
N ALA A 331 7.72 -2.57 5.71
CA ALA A 331 7.65 -3.62 4.69
C ALA A 331 8.37 -4.90 5.16
N PRO A 332 7.92 -6.11 4.75
CA PRO A 332 8.51 -7.36 5.21
C PRO A 332 10.01 -7.47 4.88
N GLU A 333 10.45 -6.93 3.75
CA GLU A 333 11.85 -6.86 3.32
C GLU A 333 12.66 -6.08 4.37
N HIS A 334 12.20 -4.90 4.81
CA HIS A 334 12.92 -4.08 5.79
C HIS A 334 13.19 -4.83 7.09
N ARG A 335 12.19 -5.56 7.60
CA ARG A 335 12.35 -6.38 8.82
C ARG A 335 13.32 -7.53 8.61
N LEU A 336 13.19 -8.27 7.51
CA LEU A 336 14.09 -9.38 7.22
C LEU A 336 15.53 -8.90 7.02
N SER A 337 15.72 -7.77 6.34
CA SER A 337 17.02 -7.16 6.09
C SER A 337 17.71 -6.77 7.42
N MET A 338 16.98 -6.21 8.39
CA MET A 338 17.51 -5.99 9.74
C MET A 338 17.91 -7.28 10.43
N GLU A 339 17.07 -8.33 10.36
CA GLU A 339 17.37 -9.61 10.98
C GLU A 339 18.58 -10.31 10.35
N MET A 340 18.75 -10.18 9.04
CA MET A 340 19.94 -10.65 8.34
C MET A 340 21.17 -9.82 8.68
N LYS A 341 21.04 -8.49 8.86
CA LYS A 341 22.14 -7.61 9.27
C LYS A 341 22.68 -7.97 10.66
N VAL A 342 21.82 -8.37 11.59
CA VAL A 342 22.26 -8.90 12.91
C VAL A 342 23.19 -10.10 12.74
N LYS A 343 22.83 -11.02 11.84
CA LYS A 343 23.62 -12.23 11.55
C LYS A 343 24.92 -11.89 10.81
N GLU A 344 24.87 -10.97 9.84
CA GLU A 344 26.04 -10.46 9.10
C GLU A 344 27.07 -9.84 10.06
N LEU A 345 26.66 -8.90 10.92
CA LEU A 345 27.53 -8.27 11.92
C LEU A 345 28.18 -9.30 12.86
N ALA A 346 27.43 -10.32 13.28
CA ALA A 346 27.98 -11.39 14.11
C ALA A 346 29.04 -12.23 13.38
N LEU A 347 28.88 -12.46 12.07
CA LEU A 347 29.86 -13.19 11.25
C LEU A 347 31.13 -12.37 11.00
N GLU A 348 31.00 -11.04 10.93
CA GLU A 348 32.12 -10.09 10.85
C GLU A 348 32.85 -9.90 12.20
N ASN A 349 32.46 -10.62 13.25
CA ASN A 349 32.93 -10.47 14.64
C ASN A 349 32.58 -9.12 15.31
N ASN A 350 31.61 -8.38 14.77
CA ASN A 350 31.06 -7.16 15.38
C ASN A 350 29.97 -7.51 16.41
N LEU A 351 30.34 -8.27 17.44
CA LEU A 351 29.38 -8.87 18.41
C LEU A 351 28.58 -7.83 19.21
N ASP A 352 29.18 -6.71 19.61
CA ASP A 352 28.50 -5.64 20.35
C ASP A 352 27.40 -4.99 19.49
N LEU A 353 27.70 -4.62 18.24
CA LEU A 353 26.70 -4.06 17.33
C LEU A 353 25.59 -5.06 16.98
N SER A 354 25.96 -6.33 16.78
CA SER A 354 25.00 -7.41 16.54
C SER A 354 24.03 -7.57 17.72
N GLU A 355 24.53 -7.59 18.96
CA GLU A 355 23.69 -7.73 20.16
C GLU A 355 22.77 -6.52 20.35
N ARG A 356 23.28 -5.29 20.20
CA ARG A 356 22.47 -4.07 20.29
C ARG A 356 21.38 -4.02 19.22
N LEU A 357 21.71 -4.33 17.96
CA LEU A 357 20.71 -4.39 16.89
C LEU A 357 19.70 -5.53 17.11
N SER A 358 20.13 -6.67 17.68
CA SER A 358 19.21 -7.73 18.07
C SER A 358 18.22 -7.27 19.16
N ASN A 359 18.64 -6.37 20.06
CA ASN A 359 17.77 -5.81 21.09
C ASN A 359 16.71 -4.85 20.51
N VAL A 360 17.04 -4.12 19.43
CA VAL A 360 16.06 -3.34 18.64
C VAL A 360 14.96 -4.25 18.09
N LEU A 361 15.34 -5.45 17.61
CA LEU A 361 14.42 -6.45 17.07
C LEU A 361 13.68 -7.28 18.14
N ASN A 362 13.92 -7.04 19.44
CA ASN A 362 13.36 -7.84 20.53
C ASN A 362 11.85 -8.05 20.38
N LEU A 363 11.46 -9.29 20.05
CA LEU A 363 10.11 -9.67 19.65
C LEU A 363 9.08 -9.44 20.75
N SER A 364 9.50 -9.45 22.01
CA SER A 364 8.63 -9.22 23.17
C SER A 364 8.18 -7.77 23.35
N ARG A 365 8.70 -6.80 22.59
CA ARG A 365 8.26 -5.39 22.64
C ARG A 365 7.16 -5.06 21.63
N TRP A 366 7.06 -5.86 20.57
CA TRP A 366 6.23 -5.57 19.41
C TRP A 366 4.89 -6.31 19.49
N GLN A 367 3.85 -5.68 18.96
CA GLN A 367 2.66 -6.37 18.47
C GLN A 367 2.71 -6.34 16.94
N ASN A 368 3.02 -7.47 16.32
CA ASN A 368 3.09 -7.55 14.87
C ASN A 368 1.69 -7.75 14.28
N ILE A 369 1.32 -6.90 13.32
CA ILE A 369 0.04 -6.95 12.62
C ILE A 369 0.36 -7.13 11.13
N PHE A 370 -0.10 -8.22 10.53
CA PHE A 370 0.17 -8.54 9.14
C PHE A 370 -1.08 -8.34 8.29
N ASP A 371 -0.97 -7.52 7.25
CA ASP A 371 -1.95 -7.45 6.17
C ASP A 371 -1.55 -8.40 5.03
N GLU A 372 -2.52 -8.96 4.31
CA GLU A 372 -2.32 -9.97 3.25
C GLU A 372 -1.27 -11.04 3.64
N VAL A 373 -1.55 -11.72 4.76
CA VAL A 373 -0.66 -12.72 5.39
C VAL A 373 -0.22 -13.83 4.42
N ASP A 374 -1.12 -14.24 3.53
CA ASP A 374 -0.90 -15.24 2.49
C ASP A 374 0.20 -14.85 1.49
N GLU A 375 0.30 -13.57 1.15
CA GLU A 375 1.34 -13.03 0.27
C GLU A 375 2.62 -12.70 1.07
N ILE A 376 2.51 -12.05 2.23
CA ILE A 376 3.69 -11.69 3.07
C ILE A 376 4.42 -12.93 3.58
N LEU A 377 3.68 -13.97 3.96
CA LEU A 377 4.24 -15.23 4.49
C LEU A 377 4.24 -16.36 3.46
N HIS A 378 4.13 -16.04 2.17
CA HIS A 378 4.11 -17.02 1.09
C HIS A 378 5.38 -17.89 1.13
N TYR A 379 5.25 -19.23 1.06
CA TYR A 379 6.37 -20.16 1.23
C TYR A 379 7.52 -19.96 0.22
N ARG A 380 7.22 -19.48 -1.00
CA ARG A 380 8.22 -19.11 -2.03
C ARG A 380 9.12 -17.94 -1.65
N TYR A 381 8.68 -17.02 -0.78
CA TYR A 381 9.44 -15.81 -0.52
C TYR A 381 10.73 -16.12 0.26
N GLN A 382 11.84 -15.58 -0.21
CA GLN A 382 13.14 -15.61 0.47
C GLN A 382 13.88 -14.29 0.22
N LEU A 383 14.52 -13.77 1.25
CA LEU A 383 15.47 -12.66 1.15
C LEU A 383 16.90 -13.21 1.26
N ILE A 384 17.76 -12.93 0.29
CA ILE A 384 19.12 -13.50 0.23
C ILE A 384 20.19 -12.40 0.33
N TYR A 385 21.11 -12.55 1.30
CA TYR A 385 22.36 -11.79 1.33
C TYR A 385 23.50 -12.65 0.80
N SER A 386 24.06 -12.25 -0.33
CA SER A 386 25.26 -12.83 -0.90
C SER A 386 26.51 -12.57 -0.05
N ILE A 387 27.28 -13.61 0.31
CA ILE A 387 28.52 -13.52 1.09
C ILE A 387 29.71 -14.02 0.26
N GLY A 388 30.81 -13.26 0.30
CA GLY A 388 32.07 -13.58 -0.38
C GLY A 388 32.31 -12.73 -1.62
N SER A 389 33.41 -13.00 -2.32
CA SER A 389 33.69 -12.38 -3.62
C SER A 389 32.81 -12.97 -4.72
N VAL A 390 32.50 -12.16 -5.72
CA VAL A 390 31.82 -12.61 -6.94
C VAL A 390 32.71 -13.63 -7.66
N GLU A 391 32.14 -14.78 -8.02
CA GLU A 391 32.79 -15.85 -8.75
C GLU A 391 31.94 -16.28 -9.96
N PRO A 392 32.54 -16.60 -11.12
CA PRO A 392 31.80 -17.14 -12.25
C PRO A 392 31.14 -18.48 -11.90
N LEU A 393 29.92 -18.72 -12.40
CA LEU A 393 29.24 -20.01 -12.23
C LEU A 393 30.10 -21.18 -12.77
N PRO A 394 30.35 -22.22 -11.96
CA PRO A 394 31.07 -23.41 -12.40
C PRO A 394 30.40 -24.09 -13.59
N GLN A 395 31.23 -24.48 -14.56
CA GLN A 395 30.80 -25.17 -15.79
C GLN A 395 29.68 -24.44 -16.55
N MET A 396 29.65 -23.09 -16.48
CA MET A 396 28.62 -22.26 -17.11
C MET A 396 28.39 -22.61 -18.59
N LYS A 397 29.47 -22.84 -19.35
CA LYS A 397 29.41 -23.22 -20.78
C LYS A 397 28.66 -24.53 -20.99
N HIS A 398 28.93 -25.55 -20.17
CA HIS A 398 28.28 -26.86 -20.29
C HIS A 398 26.78 -26.76 -20.04
N ARG A 399 26.36 -25.92 -19.07
CA ARG A 399 24.96 -25.71 -18.69
C ARG A 399 24.14 -25.13 -19.84
N TRP A 400 24.55 -23.97 -20.36
CA TRP A 400 23.78 -23.32 -21.42
C TRP A 400 23.89 -24.04 -22.76
N LEU A 401 25.03 -24.65 -23.10
CA LEU A 401 25.16 -25.42 -24.35
C LEU A 401 24.26 -26.66 -24.36
N ALA A 402 24.13 -27.34 -23.20
CA ALA A 402 23.19 -28.45 -23.05
C ALA A 402 21.73 -27.98 -23.20
N ALA A 403 21.37 -26.84 -22.59
CA ALA A 403 20.04 -26.25 -22.73
C ALA A 403 19.74 -25.85 -24.18
N GLU A 404 20.63 -25.09 -24.83
CA GLU A 404 20.53 -24.68 -26.24
C GLU A 404 20.38 -25.89 -27.17
N ALA A 405 21.14 -26.97 -26.92
CA ALA A 405 21.04 -28.21 -27.69
C ALA A 405 19.68 -28.91 -27.57
N LEU A 406 19.15 -29.05 -26.36
CA LEU A 406 17.82 -29.66 -26.16
C LEU A 406 16.72 -28.79 -26.76
N MET A 407 16.82 -27.47 -26.60
CA MET A 407 15.90 -26.54 -27.24
C MET A 407 15.97 -26.65 -28.77
N HIS A 408 17.16 -26.75 -29.35
CA HIS A 408 17.32 -26.94 -30.80
C HIS A 408 16.65 -28.25 -31.28
N ILE A 409 16.75 -29.35 -30.53
CA ILE A 409 16.05 -30.60 -30.84
C ILE A 409 14.53 -30.37 -30.87
N LEU A 410 14.00 -29.72 -29.83
CA LEU A 410 12.58 -29.41 -29.70
C LEU A 410 12.07 -28.51 -30.84
N TYR A 411 12.89 -27.61 -31.36
CA TYR A 411 12.51 -26.69 -32.44
C TYR A 411 12.67 -27.22 -33.86
N THR A 412 13.52 -28.22 -34.06
CA THR A 412 13.82 -28.73 -35.40
C THR A 412 13.02 -29.97 -35.76
N ARG A 413 12.41 -30.62 -34.78
CA ARG A 413 11.78 -31.93 -34.95
C ARG A 413 10.46 -31.97 -34.21
N ASP A 414 9.47 -32.56 -34.85
CA ASP A 414 8.34 -33.10 -34.11
C ASP A 414 8.82 -34.37 -33.39
N ILE A 415 8.74 -34.34 -32.06
CA ILE A 415 9.16 -35.46 -31.20
C ILE A 415 8.02 -36.48 -31.08
N GLY A 416 6.80 -36.14 -31.53
CA GLY A 416 5.63 -37.01 -31.51
C GLY A 416 5.24 -37.41 -30.09
N ILE A 417 5.31 -36.47 -29.13
CA ILE A 417 4.85 -36.68 -27.75
C ILE A 417 3.47 -36.08 -27.66
N ASP A 418 2.48 -36.91 -27.37
CA ASP A 418 1.12 -36.43 -27.10
C ASP A 418 1.16 -35.40 -25.97
N GLY A 419 0.52 -34.26 -26.21
CA GLY A 419 0.49 -33.16 -25.26
C GLY A 419 1.66 -32.17 -25.37
N LEU A 420 2.75 -32.48 -26.08
CA LEU A 420 3.78 -31.49 -26.39
C LEU A 420 3.59 -30.98 -27.81
N SER A 421 3.02 -29.78 -27.95
CA SER A 421 2.88 -29.13 -29.26
C SER A 421 3.76 -27.89 -29.38
N VAL A 422 4.27 -27.70 -30.59
CA VAL A 422 5.14 -26.57 -30.94
C VAL A 422 4.31 -25.65 -31.83
N ARG A 423 3.86 -24.51 -31.29
CA ARG A 423 3.03 -23.55 -32.04
C ARG A 423 3.89 -22.39 -32.54
N SER A 424 3.61 -21.94 -33.76
CA SER A 424 4.18 -20.67 -34.27
C SER A 424 3.24 -19.54 -33.86
N GLN A 425 3.80 -18.41 -33.45
CA GLN A 425 3.04 -17.23 -33.03
C GLN A 425 2.29 -16.56 -34.19
N ASP A 426 2.64 -16.89 -35.42
CA ASP A 426 2.03 -16.36 -36.63
C ASP A 426 1.41 -17.49 -37.48
N LEU A 427 0.25 -17.21 -38.08
CA LEU A 427 -0.37 -18.03 -39.15
C LEU A 427 0.54 -18.14 -40.39
N HIS A 428 1.50 -17.22 -40.50
CA HIS A 428 2.68 -17.36 -41.34
C HIS A 428 3.79 -18.00 -40.51
N LYS A 429 4.43 -19.08 -40.96
CA LYS A 429 5.37 -19.95 -40.22
C LYS A 429 6.70 -19.28 -39.74
N GLU A 430 6.64 -18.08 -39.18
CA GLU A 430 7.70 -17.07 -39.26
C GLU A 430 8.34 -16.70 -37.91
N ALA A 431 7.71 -17.03 -36.77
CA ALA A 431 8.26 -16.79 -35.43
C ALA A 431 9.01 -18.02 -34.84
N CYS A 432 9.91 -17.77 -33.89
CA CYS A 432 10.47 -18.85 -33.07
C CYS A 432 9.30 -19.54 -32.36
N PRO A 433 9.16 -20.88 -32.44
CA PRO A 433 7.98 -21.50 -31.90
C PRO A 433 7.91 -21.34 -30.38
N PHE A 434 6.70 -21.32 -29.83
CA PHE A 434 6.49 -21.46 -28.39
C PHE A 434 5.92 -22.85 -28.11
N PHE A 435 6.29 -23.41 -26.95
CA PHE A 435 5.85 -24.73 -26.55
C PHE A 435 4.53 -24.61 -25.80
N VAL A 436 3.58 -25.44 -26.19
CA VAL A 436 2.37 -25.71 -25.42
C VAL A 436 2.53 -27.12 -24.88
N VAL A 437 2.61 -27.22 -23.56
CA VAL A 437 2.79 -28.48 -22.83
C VAL A 437 1.49 -28.80 -22.09
N GLU A 438 0.79 -29.82 -22.55
CA GLU A 438 -0.49 -30.33 -22.03
C GLU A 438 -0.26 -31.78 -21.58
N GLU A 439 -0.50 -32.13 -20.31
CA GLU A 439 -0.44 -33.53 -19.81
C GLU A 439 0.69 -34.44 -20.35
N VAL A 440 1.90 -33.91 -20.48
CA VAL A 440 3.04 -34.68 -21.00
C VAL A 440 3.51 -35.72 -19.98
N SER A 441 3.68 -36.97 -20.43
CA SER A 441 4.38 -37.99 -19.66
C SER A 441 5.87 -37.66 -19.53
N TYR A 442 6.31 -37.43 -18.29
CA TYR A 442 7.70 -37.06 -17.97
C TYR A 442 8.67 -38.18 -18.38
N ASP A 443 8.27 -39.44 -18.17
CA ASP A 443 9.08 -40.60 -18.54
C ASP A 443 9.26 -40.69 -20.06
N LEU A 444 8.18 -40.53 -20.83
CA LEU A 444 8.24 -40.57 -22.29
C LEU A 444 9.04 -39.39 -22.85
N PHE A 445 8.89 -38.19 -22.27
CA PHE A 445 9.67 -37.02 -22.65
C PHE A 445 11.16 -37.25 -22.43
N ARG A 446 11.55 -37.74 -21.25
CA ARG A 446 12.96 -38.07 -20.95
C ARG A 446 13.53 -39.10 -21.90
N GLU A 447 12.79 -40.19 -22.14
CA GLU A 447 13.23 -41.27 -23.03
C GLU A 447 13.51 -40.75 -24.45
N LYS A 448 12.54 -40.06 -25.05
CA LYS A 448 12.67 -39.55 -26.42
C LYS A 448 13.73 -38.47 -26.56
N MET A 449 13.80 -37.52 -25.62
CA MET A 449 14.83 -36.48 -25.65
C MET A 449 16.23 -37.08 -25.51
N THR A 450 16.39 -38.06 -24.61
CA THR A 450 17.66 -38.78 -24.46
C THR A 450 18.02 -39.51 -25.76
N ASP A 451 17.11 -40.26 -26.37
CA ASP A 451 17.38 -40.96 -27.62
C ASP A 451 17.80 -40.00 -28.76
N LEU A 452 17.15 -38.84 -28.86
CA LEU A 452 17.46 -37.83 -29.87
C LEU A 452 18.85 -37.21 -29.69
N VAL A 453 19.25 -36.90 -28.44
CA VAL A 453 20.60 -36.42 -28.11
C VAL A 453 21.66 -37.44 -28.55
N PHE A 454 21.39 -38.73 -28.36
CA PHE A 454 22.36 -39.79 -28.66
C PHE A 454 22.33 -40.28 -30.12
N THR A 455 21.25 -40.01 -30.84
CA THR A 455 21.12 -40.32 -32.28
C THR A 455 21.76 -39.22 -33.14
N ASN A 456 21.63 -37.96 -32.72
CA ASN A 456 22.25 -36.82 -33.39
C ASN A 456 22.87 -35.88 -32.35
N PRO A 457 24.04 -36.23 -31.79
CA PRO A 457 24.63 -35.43 -30.73
C PRO A 457 25.02 -34.04 -31.24
N PRO A 458 24.85 -33.00 -30.40
CA PRO A 458 25.34 -31.67 -30.68
C PRO A 458 26.85 -31.67 -30.93
N LEU A 459 27.35 -30.70 -31.71
CA LEU A 459 28.77 -30.58 -32.07
C LEU A 459 29.72 -30.67 -30.86
N PHE A 460 29.38 -30.01 -29.74
CA PHE A 460 30.22 -30.03 -28.53
C PHE A 460 30.23 -31.39 -27.81
N CYS A 461 29.32 -32.29 -28.17
CA CYS A 461 29.19 -33.66 -27.69
C CYS A 461 29.45 -34.73 -28.77
N ASP A 462 30.10 -34.36 -29.88
CA ASP A 462 30.34 -35.28 -31.00
C ASP A 462 31.12 -36.54 -30.61
N TRP A 463 31.92 -36.47 -29.55
CA TRP A 463 32.68 -37.59 -28.97
C TRP A 463 31.79 -38.75 -28.49
N ILE A 464 30.49 -38.53 -28.25
CA ILE A 464 29.53 -39.57 -27.88
C ILE A 464 29.31 -40.56 -29.03
N LYS A 465 29.50 -40.13 -30.29
CA LYS A 465 29.29 -40.97 -31.48
C LYS A 465 30.21 -42.20 -31.42
N GLY A 466 29.60 -43.39 -31.37
CA GLY A 466 30.33 -44.67 -31.39
C GLY A 466 31.01 -45.05 -30.07
N HIS A 467 30.72 -44.37 -28.96
CA HIS A 467 31.30 -44.70 -27.66
C HIS A 467 30.76 -46.04 -27.10
N SER A 468 31.63 -46.89 -26.55
CA SER A 468 31.30 -48.27 -26.12
C SER A 468 30.30 -48.35 -24.97
N ARG A 469 30.20 -47.29 -24.14
CA ARG A 469 29.30 -47.19 -22.98
C ARG A 469 28.05 -46.33 -23.22
N LYS A 470 27.60 -46.21 -24.47
CA LYS A 470 26.43 -45.40 -24.84
C LYS A 470 25.20 -45.69 -23.96
N ALA A 471 24.90 -46.97 -23.71
CA ALA A 471 23.77 -47.38 -22.88
C ALA A 471 23.86 -46.86 -21.43
N ASP A 472 25.04 -46.96 -20.81
CA ASP A 472 25.26 -46.46 -19.45
C ASP A 472 25.09 -44.93 -19.38
N MET A 473 25.57 -44.21 -20.40
CA MET A 473 25.41 -42.75 -20.49
C MET A 473 23.95 -42.34 -20.65
N MET A 474 23.20 -43.04 -21.51
CA MET A 474 21.76 -42.81 -21.67
C MET A 474 21.02 -43.04 -20.35
N GLN A 475 21.36 -44.10 -19.63
CA GLN A 475 20.78 -44.39 -18.31
C GLN A 475 21.10 -43.29 -17.29
N VAL A 476 22.33 -42.76 -17.27
CA VAL A 476 22.71 -41.65 -16.39
C VAL A 476 21.98 -40.36 -16.75
N ILE A 477 21.72 -40.07 -18.03
CA ILE A 477 21.02 -38.83 -18.41
C ILE A 477 19.51 -38.92 -18.17
N SER A 478 18.90 -40.10 -18.26
CA SER A 478 17.45 -40.26 -18.17
C SER A 478 16.93 -40.67 -16.80
N ASN A 479 17.78 -41.25 -15.93
CA ASN A 479 17.35 -41.78 -14.63
C ASN A 479 18.06 -41.09 -13.45
N PRO A 480 17.36 -40.33 -12.60
CA PRO A 480 17.95 -39.64 -11.46
C PRO A 480 18.51 -40.62 -10.40
N ALA A 481 18.04 -41.86 -10.35
CA ALA A 481 18.56 -42.87 -9.42
C ALA A 481 19.84 -43.57 -9.91
N ALA A 482 20.23 -43.38 -11.17
CA ALA A 482 21.49 -43.91 -11.69
C ALA A 482 22.68 -43.18 -11.04
N ASP A 483 23.77 -43.90 -10.77
CA ASP A 483 25.00 -43.35 -10.18
C ASP A 483 25.98 -42.90 -11.28
N PRO A 484 26.24 -41.58 -11.45
CA PRO A 484 27.20 -41.09 -12.43
C PRO A 484 28.64 -41.59 -12.20
N ALA A 485 28.99 -42.03 -10.99
CA ALA A 485 30.33 -42.52 -10.65
C ALA A 485 30.77 -43.69 -11.55
N ILE A 486 29.83 -44.46 -12.11
CA ILE A 486 30.14 -45.55 -13.03
C ILE A 486 30.86 -45.07 -14.30
N LEU A 487 30.78 -43.78 -14.64
CA LEU A 487 31.35 -43.18 -15.84
C LEU A 487 32.64 -42.37 -15.58
N GLU A 488 32.93 -42.01 -14.33
CA GLU A 488 34.01 -41.05 -14.01
C GLU A 488 35.41 -41.58 -14.34
N ASP A 489 35.69 -42.86 -14.10
CA ASP A 489 37.01 -43.46 -14.40
C ASP A 489 37.31 -43.63 -15.90
N LYS A 490 36.31 -43.39 -16.76
CA LYS A 490 36.38 -43.74 -18.19
C LYS A 490 36.16 -42.55 -19.12
N LEU A 491 35.85 -41.38 -18.57
CA LEU A 491 35.58 -40.16 -19.32
C LEU A 491 36.50 -39.04 -18.84
N SER A 492 36.77 -38.09 -19.72
CA SER A 492 37.42 -36.84 -19.29
C SER A 492 36.46 -36.08 -18.38
N GLU A 493 37.02 -35.21 -17.54
CA GLU A 493 36.21 -34.38 -16.63
C GLU A 493 35.21 -33.51 -17.42
N ASP A 494 35.64 -32.96 -18.56
CA ASP A 494 34.79 -32.18 -19.46
C ASP A 494 33.58 -32.99 -19.96
N HIS A 495 33.81 -34.24 -20.40
CA HIS A 495 32.74 -35.13 -20.85
C HIS A 495 31.75 -35.47 -19.72
N VAL A 496 32.24 -35.65 -18.49
CA VAL A 496 31.37 -35.88 -17.32
C VAL A 496 30.47 -34.66 -17.09
N TYR A 497 31.01 -33.45 -17.12
CA TYR A 497 30.19 -32.23 -16.95
C TYR A 497 29.15 -32.04 -18.06
N GLN A 498 29.47 -32.37 -19.31
CA GLN A 498 28.48 -32.36 -20.39
C GLN A 498 27.32 -33.33 -20.09
N LEU A 499 27.61 -34.54 -19.64
CA LEU A 499 26.58 -35.52 -19.27
C LEU A 499 25.76 -35.08 -18.05
N LEU A 500 26.41 -34.49 -17.03
CA LEU A 500 25.72 -33.99 -15.85
C LEU A 500 24.79 -32.80 -16.18
N ALA A 501 25.17 -31.93 -17.11
CA ALA A 501 24.30 -30.86 -17.60
C ALA A 501 23.03 -31.43 -18.26
N PHE A 502 23.15 -32.42 -19.16
CA PHE A 502 21.97 -33.09 -19.73
C PHE A 502 21.14 -33.84 -18.68
N ARG A 503 21.80 -34.49 -17.72
CA ARG A 503 21.14 -35.18 -16.61
C ARG A 503 20.29 -34.22 -15.78
N GLY A 504 20.79 -33.03 -15.46
CA GLY A 504 20.00 -32.00 -14.77
C GLY A 504 18.75 -31.61 -15.57
N LEU A 505 18.92 -31.36 -16.87
CA LEU A 505 17.81 -30.95 -17.74
C LEU A 505 16.75 -32.04 -17.95
N LEU A 506 17.17 -33.31 -18.03
CA LEU A 506 16.30 -34.45 -18.35
C LEU A 506 15.94 -35.27 -17.11
N ALA A 507 16.87 -36.00 -16.48
CA ALA A 507 16.57 -36.87 -15.33
C ALA A 507 15.91 -36.15 -14.14
N PHE A 508 16.27 -34.89 -13.90
CA PHE A 508 15.70 -34.04 -12.84
C PHE A 508 14.55 -33.15 -13.33
N ASP A 509 14.05 -33.38 -14.54
CA ASP A 509 12.84 -32.78 -15.10
C ASP A 509 12.87 -31.24 -15.20
N LEU A 510 14.04 -30.60 -15.10
CA LEU A 510 14.15 -29.14 -15.15
C LEU A 510 13.64 -28.55 -16.46
N LEU A 511 13.96 -29.18 -17.60
CA LEU A 511 13.54 -28.67 -18.90
C LEU A 511 12.02 -28.72 -19.06
N ILE A 512 11.39 -29.88 -18.79
CA ILE A 512 9.93 -30.02 -18.95
C ILE A 512 9.18 -29.11 -17.98
N ASN A 513 9.66 -28.94 -16.75
CA ASN A 513 9.07 -28.01 -15.78
C ASN A 513 9.19 -26.54 -16.25
N CYS A 514 10.31 -26.15 -16.86
CA CYS A 514 10.46 -24.81 -17.45
C CYS A 514 9.56 -24.61 -18.68
N LEU A 515 9.37 -25.63 -19.51
CA LEU A 515 8.50 -25.58 -20.70
C LEU A 515 7.01 -25.44 -20.35
N LYS A 516 6.59 -25.90 -19.16
CA LYS A 516 5.23 -25.71 -18.66
C LYS A 516 4.93 -24.28 -18.21
N LYS A 517 5.97 -23.49 -17.86
CA LYS A 517 5.77 -22.10 -17.44
C LYS A 517 5.33 -21.25 -18.63
N ARG A 518 4.44 -20.30 -18.37
CA ARG A 518 3.89 -19.36 -19.35
C ARG A 518 4.78 -18.13 -19.46
N TYR A 519 5.33 -17.91 -20.66
CA TYR A 519 6.11 -16.71 -20.96
C TYR A 519 5.25 -15.44 -20.81
N ARG A 520 5.80 -14.40 -20.17
CA ARG A 520 5.16 -13.12 -19.79
C ARG A 520 4.00 -13.26 -18.79
N VAL A 521 3.78 -14.43 -18.20
CA VAL A 521 2.84 -14.63 -17.08
C VAL A 521 3.56 -15.16 -15.84
N ASP A 522 4.35 -16.21 -16.00
CA ASP A 522 5.15 -16.79 -14.91
C ASP A 522 6.60 -16.30 -14.92
N PHE A 523 7.12 -15.91 -16.11
CA PHE A 523 8.50 -15.47 -16.28
C PHE A 523 8.73 -14.62 -17.54
N GLY A 524 9.85 -13.89 -17.58
CA GLY A 524 10.26 -13.12 -18.77
C GLY A 524 11.47 -12.21 -18.50
N ILE A 525 11.83 -11.35 -19.47
CA ILE A 525 12.92 -10.38 -19.31
C ILE A 525 12.37 -9.03 -18.84
N ARG A 526 12.90 -8.50 -17.74
CA ARG A 526 12.58 -7.14 -17.27
C ARG A 526 13.28 -6.08 -18.12
N GLN A 527 12.53 -5.08 -18.59
CA GLN A 527 13.10 -3.94 -19.30
C GLN A 527 13.84 -3.00 -18.31
N GLY A 528 14.95 -2.40 -18.74
CA GLY A 528 15.73 -1.45 -17.92
C GLY A 528 16.55 -2.06 -16.77
N ASN A 529 16.54 -3.38 -16.57
CA ASN A 529 17.33 -4.03 -15.52
C ASN A 529 18.82 -4.20 -15.93
N LYS A 530 19.73 -4.17 -14.96
CA LYS A 530 21.18 -4.37 -15.18
C LYS A 530 21.48 -5.79 -15.67
N LYS A 531 20.89 -6.81 -15.02
CA LYS A 531 20.92 -8.20 -15.48
C LYS A 531 19.83 -8.43 -16.51
N GLN A 532 20.18 -9.15 -17.58
CA GLN A 532 19.31 -9.47 -18.69
C GLN A 532 18.91 -10.95 -18.73
N LEU A 533 18.82 -11.58 -17.56
CA LEU A 533 18.27 -12.92 -17.36
C LEU A 533 16.75 -12.89 -17.17
N ALA A 534 16.12 -14.04 -17.34
CA ALA A 534 14.71 -14.21 -17.01
C ALA A 534 14.46 -14.05 -15.51
N VAL A 535 13.39 -13.34 -15.17
CA VAL A 535 12.90 -13.12 -13.81
C VAL A 535 11.48 -13.66 -13.67
N PRO A 536 11.04 -14.02 -12.45
CA PRO A 536 9.65 -14.36 -12.17
C PRO A 536 8.71 -13.19 -12.46
N PHE A 537 7.49 -13.51 -12.90
CA PHE A 537 6.41 -12.54 -13.09
C PHE A 537 5.38 -12.73 -11.98
N ARG A 538 4.84 -11.62 -11.47
CA ARG A 538 3.76 -11.64 -10.46
C ARG A 538 2.39 -11.80 -11.11
N GLY A 539 2.33 -11.54 -12.41
CA GLY A 539 1.13 -11.53 -13.21
C GLY A 539 1.43 -11.29 -14.68
N ALA A 540 0.38 -11.25 -15.50
CA ALA A 540 0.50 -10.96 -16.92
C ALA A 540 1.29 -9.65 -17.12
N ASP A 541 2.37 -9.74 -17.90
CA ASP A 541 3.24 -8.62 -18.26
C ASP A 541 3.88 -7.83 -17.10
N THR A 542 3.81 -8.40 -15.89
CA THR A 542 4.24 -7.73 -14.65
C THR A 542 5.41 -8.48 -14.05
N PRO A 543 6.66 -8.13 -14.41
CA PRO A 543 7.85 -8.75 -13.82
C PRO A 543 7.94 -8.42 -12.33
N SER A 544 8.39 -9.38 -11.52
CA SER A 544 8.72 -9.10 -10.12
C SER A 544 9.93 -8.17 -10.06
N GLU A 545 9.81 -7.04 -9.35
CA GLU A 545 10.80 -5.96 -9.39
C GLU A 545 12.17 -6.35 -8.79
N ARG A 546 12.21 -7.35 -7.91
CA ARG A 546 13.43 -7.68 -7.16
C ARG A 546 13.74 -9.16 -7.08
N SER A 547 12.89 -10.01 -7.67
CA SER A 547 13.06 -11.46 -7.64
C SER A 547 13.95 -11.95 -8.78
N GLU A 548 14.82 -12.91 -8.47
CA GLU A 548 15.58 -13.72 -9.41
C GLU A 548 15.28 -15.20 -9.14
N TYR A 549 15.60 -16.09 -10.08
CA TYR A 549 15.54 -17.54 -9.85
C TYR A 549 16.77 -17.98 -9.06
N SER A 550 16.58 -18.74 -7.97
CA SER A 550 17.69 -19.24 -7.16
C SER A 550 18.51 -20.32 -7.88
N HIS A 551 17.85 -21.13 -8.73
CA HIS A 551 18.48 -22.22 -9.46
C HIS A 551 19.06 -21.73 -10.81
N PRO A 552 20.39 -21.81 -11.03
CA PRO A 552 21.03 -21.22 -12.21
C PRO A 552 20.57 -21.87 -13.53
N ASP A 553 20.36 -23.18 -13.57
CA ASP A 553 19.89 -23.84 -14.81
C ASP A 553 18.46 -23.43 -15.18
N VAL A 554 17.58 -23.17 -14.21
CA VAL A 554 16.24 -22.62 -14.45
C VAL A 554 16.36 -21.21 -15.04
N ALA A 555 17.21 -20.36 -14.45
CA ALA A 555 17.48 -19.03 -14.99
C ALA A 555 18.01 -19.07 -16.44
N VAL A 556 18.91 -20.01 -16.76
CA VAL A 556 19.44 -20.22 -18.12
C VAL A 556 18.33 -20.64 -19.09
N ILE A 557 17.56 -21.69 -18.77
CA ILE A 557 16.52 -22.23 -19.65
C ILE A 557 15.45 -21.17 -19.92
N LEU A 558 14.95 -20.52 -18.86
CA LEU A 558 13.92 -19.50 -18.98
C LEU A 558 14.42 -18.25 -19.70
N SER A 559 15.72 -17.91 -19.58
CA SER A 559 16.32 -16.85 -20.39
C SER A 559 16.33 -17.21 -21.87
N ILE A 560 16.76 -18.43 -22.23
CA ILE A 560 16.73 -18.93 -23.61
C ILE A 560 15.30 -18.85 -24.17
N ILE A 561 14.31 -19.39 -23.44
CA ILE A 561 12.91 -19.35 -23.86
C ILE A 561 12.44 -17.91 -24.02
N SER A 562 12.78 -17.01 -23.11
CA SER A 562 12.36 -15.60 -23.18
C SER A 562 12.91 -14.88 -24.41
N TYR A 563 14.18 -15.08 -24.73
CA TYR A 563 14.80 -14.46 -25.91
C TYR A 563 14.34 -15.10 -27.22
N TYR A 564 14.06 -16.39 -27.22
CA TYR A 564 13.45 -17.05 -28.38
C TYR A 564 12.05 -16.50 -28.68
N ASN A 565 11.23 -16.25 -27.66
CA ASN A 565 9.92 -15.64 -27.85
C ASN A 565 10.01 -14.16 -28.26
N ARG A 566 10.88 -13.37 -27.63
CA ARG A 566 10.98 -11.92 -27.87
C ARG A 566 11.77 -11.54 -29.12
N GLY A 567 12.82 -12.30 -29.44
CA GLY A 567 13.88 -11.87 -30.35
C GLY A 567 14.81 -10.80 -29.77
N LEU A 568 15.80 -10.41 -30.58
CA LEU A 568 16.73 -9.32 -30.25
C LEU A 568 16.16 -7.95 -30.63
N SER A 569 16.50 -6.91 -29.85
CA SER A 569 16.34 -5.53 -30.30
C SER A 569 17.33 -5.20 -31.42
N LEU A 570 17.06 -4.16 -32.20
CA LEU A 570 17.96 -3.70 -33.25
C LEU A 570 19.37 -3.39 -32.70
N GLU A 571 19.44 -2.79 -31.50
CA GLU A 571 20.71 -2.50 -30.83
C GLU A 571 21.45 -3.78 -30.42
N GLN A 572 20.76 -4.74 -29.79
CA GLN A 572 21.36 -6.04 -29.40
C GLN A 572 21.88 -6.81 -30.62
N PHE A 573 21.12 -6.78 -31.72
CA PHE A 573 21.52 -7.38 -32.98
C PHE A 573 22.78 -6.70 -33.55
N LYS A 574 22.80 -5.36 -33.59
CA LYS A 574 23.96 -4.59 -34.05
C LYS A 574 25.21 -4.89 -33.22
N TYR A 575 25.09 -4.89 -31.89
CA TYR A 575 26.20 -5.25 -30.99
C TYR A 575 26.70 -6.68 -31.22
N SER A 576 25.80 -7.62 -31.55
CA SER A 576 26.19 -8.99 -31.92
C SER A 576 27.08 -9.02 -33.17
N LEU A 577 26.72 -8.27 -34.20
CA LEU A 577 27.55 -8.15 -35.41
C LEU A 577 28.90 -7.47 -35.11
N GLU A 578 28.89 -6.39 -34.31
CA GLU A 578 30.12 -5.70 -33.90
C GLU A 578 31.06 -6.62 -33.12
N ALA A 579 30.54 -7.44 -32.19
CA ALA A 579 31.35 -8.44 -31.50
C ALA A 579 31.88 -9.53 -32.44
N MET A 580 31.12 -9.91 -33.46
CA MET A 580 31.55 -10.86 -34.47
C MET A 580 32.75 -10.32 -35.28
N THR A 581 32.77 -9.03 -35.65
CA THR A 581 33.91 -8.42 -36.38
C THR A 581 35.24 -8.52 -35.64
N LYS A 582 35.21 -8.64 -34.31
CA LYS A 582 36.41 -8.77 -33.46
C LYS A 582 36.97 -10.21 -33.42
N LYS A 583 36.29 -11.19 -34.03
CA LYS A 583 36.71 -12.60 -34.08
C LYS A 583 37.55 -12.89 -35.34
N GLY A 584 38.17 -14.06 -35.44
CA GLY A 584 38.93 -14.45 -36.64
C GLY A 584 38.02 -14.73 -37.85
N LYS A 585 38.50 -14.48 -39.07
CA LYS A 585 37.70 -14.62 -40.33
C LYS A 585 37.00 -15.97 -40.48
N SER A 586 37.66 -17.07 -40.11
CA SER A 586 37.05 -18.41 -40.16
C SER A 586 35.88 -18.56 -39.19
N PHE A 587 36.00 -18.00 -37.98
CA PHE A 587 34.91 -18.03 -36.99
C PHE A 587 33.74 -17.16 -37.46
N GLN A 588 34.04 -15.94 -37.93
CA GLN A 588 33.03 -15.03 -38.48
C GLN A 588 32.17 -15.70 -39.55
N GLN A 589 32.83 -16.26 -40.58
CA GLN A 589 32.11 -16.88 -41.68
C GLN A 589 31.35 -18.13 -41.23
N ASN A 590 31.93 -19.00 -40.40
CA ASN A 590 31.24 -20.20 -39.91
C ASN A 590 29.99 -19.87 -39.07
N THR A 591 30.09 -18.91 -38.13
CA THR A 591 28.94 -18.50 -37.31
C THR A 591 27.88 -17.82 -38.17
N TYR A 592 28.29 -16.94 -39.08
CA TYR A 592 27.37 -16.28 -40.00
C TYR A 592 26.70 -17.24 -40.97
N ASP A 593 27.41 -18.28 -41.44
CA ASP A 593 26.83 -19.34 -42.28
C ASP A 593 25.75 -20.12 -41.53
N CYS A 594 25.91 -20.39 -40.23
CA CYS A 594 24.84 -20.97 -39.41
C CYS A 594 23.61 -20.05 -39.36
N TRP A 595 23.81 -18.75 -39.14
CA TRP A 595 22.72 -17.77 -39.13
C TRP A 595 22.01 -17.74 -40.49
N LEU A 596 22.78 -17.64 -41.57
CA LEU A 596 22.27 -17.62 -42.93
C LEU A 596 21.50 -18.91 -43.23
N GLN A 597 22.09 -20.08 -42.98
CA GLN A 597 21.49 -21.37 -43.25
C GLN A 597 20.14 -21.54 -42.57
N ARG A 598 20.01 -21.05 -41.33
CA ARG A 598 18.77 -21.14 -40.55
C ARG A 598 17.68 -20.18 -41.06
N SER A 599 18.06 -19.06 -41.66
CA SER A 599 17.14 -18.08 -42.26
C SER A 599 17.00 -18.21 -43.79
N LEU A 600 17.73 -19.12 -44.45
CA LEU A 600 17.79 -19.24 -45.92
C LEU A 600 16.42 -19.34 -46.58
N SER A 601 15.49 -20.08 -45.99
CA SER A 601 14.13 -20.25 -46.52
C SER A 601 13.28 -18.97 -46.49
N ARG A 602 13.69 -17.96 -45.71
CA ARG A 602 13.00 -16.68 -45.53
C ARG A 602 13.59 -15.56 -46.39
N ILE A 603 14.86 -15.69 -46.78
CA ILE A 603 15.59 -14.63 -47.47
C ILE A 603 15.14 -14.58 -48.93
N HIS A 604 14.71 -13.40 -49.38
CA HIS A 604 14.33 -13.21 -50.78
C HIS A 604 15.54 -13.46 -51.71
N PRO A 605 15.39 -14.17 -52.84
CA PRO A 605 16.50 -14.49 -53.74
C PRO A 605 17.28 -13.27 -54.23
N GLU A 606 16.62 -12.11 -54.36
CA GLU A 606 17.26 -10.85 -54.77
C GLU A 606 18.14 -10.23 -53.68
N THR A 607 17.83 -10.49 -52.41
CA THR A 607 18.58 -9.97 -51.26
C THR A 607 19.81 -10.81 -50.95
N LEU A 608 19.73 -12.13 -51.18
CA LEU A 608 20.76 -13.11 -50.84
C LEU A 608 22.17 -12.75 -51.36
N PRO A 609 22.39 -12.30 -52.61
CA PRO A 609 23.71 -11.94 -53.10
C PRO A 609 24.42 -10.84 -52.30
N GLY A 610 23.65 -9.94 -51.67
CA GLY A 610 24.14 -8.82 -50.86
C GLY A 610 24.48 -9.20 -49.41
N ILE A 611 23.99 -10.36 -48.93
CA ILE A 611 24.13 -10.78 -47.53
C ILE A 611 24.68 -12.21 -47.37
N ASN A 612 25.14 -12.86 -48.43
CA ASN A 612 25.58 -14.27 -48.38
C ASN A 612 26.95 -14.51 -47.74
N LYS A 613 27.70 -13.47 -47.38
CA LYS A 613 29.01 -13.57 -46.72
C LYS A 613 29.16 -12.47 -45.69
N PHE A 614 29.87 -12.77 -44.60
CA PHE A 614 30.10 -11.78 -43.54
C PHE A 614 30.93 -10.59 -44.02
N ASP A 615 31.92 -10.81 -44.91
CA ASP A 615 32.76 -9.74 -45.49
C ASP A 615 31.98 -8.70 -46.33
N LYS A 616 30.71 -8.97 -46.65
CA LYS A 616 29.83 -8.04 -47.39
C LYS A 616 28.96 -7.18 -46.48
N ILE A 617 29.03 -7.39 -45.17
CA ILE A 617 28.18 -6.72 -44.20
C ILE A 617 28.82 -5.40 -43.78
N ASP A 618 28.13 -4.30 -44.07
CA ASP A 618 28.52 -2.94 -43.68
C ASP A 618 27.62 -2.45 -42.53
N LEU A 619 28.20 -2.36 -41.34
CA LEU A 619 27.50 -1.93 -40.12
C LEU A 619 27.12 -0.44 -40.12
N THR A 620 27.65 0.36 -41.05
CA THR A 620 27.28 1.78 -41.22
C THR A 620 26.07 1.95 -42.13
N ASN A 621 25.74 0.93 -42.93
CA ASN A 621 24.60 0.95 -43.84
C ASN A 621 23.31 0.54 -43.11
N LYS A 622 22.50 1.54 -42.72
CA LYS A 622 21.23 1.32 -42.02
C LYS A 622 20.26 0.42 -42.78
N VAL A 623 20.15 0.57 -44.10
CA VAL A 623 19.22 -0.23 -44.92
C VAL A 623 19.62 -1.70 -44.92
N GLN A 624 20.92 -1.98 -45.05
CA GLN A 624 21.41 -3.37 -44.98
C GLN A 624 21.22 -3.93 -43.57
N LEU A 625 21.45 -3.13 -42.52
CA LEU A 625 21.23 -3.54 -41.13
C LEU A 625 19.77 -3.88 -40.85
N ASP A 626 18.82 -3.07 -41.34
CA ASP A 626 17.37 -3.32 -41.20
C ASP A 626 16.96 -4.61 -41.91
N ILE A 627 17.50 -4.86 -43.10
CA ILE A 627 17.29 -6.12 -43.85
C ILE A 627 17.80 -7.32 -43.04
N LEU A 628 19.04 -7.25 -42.54
CA LEU A 628 19.63 -8.33 -41.75
C LEU A 628 18.84 -8.55 -40.45
N TYR A 629 18.43 -7.47 -39.79
CA TYR A 629 17.63 -7.50 -38.58
C TYR A 629 16.31 -8.24 -38.81
N ASN A 630 15.59 -7.92 -39.89
CA ASN A 630 14.34 -8.58 -40.22
C ASN A 630 14.49 -10.10 -40.42
N TYR A 631 15.62 -10.56 -40.97
CA TYR A 631 15.85 -12.00 -41.19
C TYR A 631 16.49 -12.74 -40.00
N PHE A 632 17.21 -12.05 -39.12
CA PHE A 632 18.02 -12.67 -38.07
C PHE A 632 17.55 -12.39 -36.63
N ARG A 633 16.68 -11.40 -36.38
CA ARG A 633 16.28 -11.03 -35.00
C ARG A 633 15.60 -12.17 -34.21
N LEU A 634 14.88 -13.06 -34.90
CA LEU A 634 14.21 -14.24 -34.34
C LEU A 634 14.97 -15.55 -34.65
N ASN A 635 16.21 -15.46 -35.14
CA ASN A 635 17.01 -16.63 -35.45
C ASN A 635 17.66 -17.17 -34.15
N PRO A 636 17.39 -18.42 -33.75
CA PRO A 636 17.98 -19.01 -32.54
C PRO A 636 19.50 -18.98 -32.52
N GLU A 637 20.17 -19.14 -33.66
CA GLU A 637 21.64 -19.09 -33.73
C GLU A 637 22.19 -17.68 -33.46
N THR A 638 21.46 -16.65 -33.92
CA THR A 638 21.78 -15.25 -33.64
C THR A 638 21.52 -14.92 -32.18
N ILE A 639 20.42 -15.40 -31.62
CA ILE A 639 20.05 -15.22 -30.22
C ILE A 639 21.05 -15.93 -29.28
N ASN A 640 21.40 -17.18 -29.56
CA ASN A 640 22.39 -17.93 -28.78
C ASN A 640 23.75 -17.26 -28.81
N PHE A 641 24.16 -16.69 -29.94
CA PHE A 641 25.39 -15.89 -29.98
C PHE A 641 25.33 -14.68 -29.05
N TRP A 642 24.20 -13.94 -29.04
CA TRP A 642 23.98 -12.83 -28.11
C TRP A 642 24.07 -13.29 -26.65
N LEU A 643 23.33 -14.35 -26.30
CA LEU A 643 23.30 -14.92 -24.95
C LEU A 643 24.70 -15.36 -24.49
N ASN A 644 25.41 -16.12 -25.32
CA ASN A 644 26.73 -16.69 -25.03
C ASN A 644 27.86 -15.67 -25.02
N THR A 645 27.66 -14.49 -25.62
CA THR A 645 28.69 -13.44 -25.71
C THR A 645 28.50 -12.35 -24.67
N PHE A 646 27.26 -11.97 -24.36
CA PHE A 646 26.97 -10.78 -23.57
C PHE A 646 26.15 -11.03 -22.31
N VAL A 647 25.19 -11.95 -22.35
CA VAL A 647 24.26 -12.14 -21.22
C VAL A 647 24.83 -13.13 -20.22
N PHE A 648 25.03 -14.39 -20.61
CA PHE A 648 25.44 -15.42 -19.67
C PHE A 648 26.82 -15.21 -19.05
N PRO A 649 27.87 -14.78 -19.79
CA PRO A 649 29.17 -14.53 -19.18
C PRO A 649 29.20 -13.36 -18.19
N ARG A 650 28.21 -12.45 -18.27
CA ARG A 650 28.10 -11.26 -17.41
C ARG A 650 27.16 -11.48 -16.23
N ASP A 651 26.04 -12.15 -16.47
CA ASP A 651 24.89 -12.12 -15.54
C ASP A 651 24.75 -13.40 -14.69
N LEU A 652 25.46 -14.49 -15.03
CA LEU A 652 25.44 -15.75 -14.27
C LEU A 652 26.48 -15.81 -13.13
N ASP A 653 27.12 -14.70 -12.81
CA ASP A 653 28.01 -14.64 -11.66
C ASP A 653 27.27 -14.94 -10.35
N GLN A 654 27.97 -15.63 -9.45
CA GLN A 654 27.44 -16.10 -8.17
C GLN A 654 28.36 -15.73 -7.00
N TYR A 655 27.92 -16.09 -5.80
CA TYR A 655 28.68 -15.88 -4.57
C TYR A 655 28.86 -17.24 -3.89
N PRO A 656 29.97 -17.48 -3.17
CA PRO A 656 30.25 -18.79 -2.59
C PRO A 656 29.32 -19.16 -1.42
N HIS A 657 28.77 -18.15 -0.74
CA HIS A 657 27.92 -18.34 0.42
C HIS A 657 26.71 -17.39 0.40
N ARG A 658 25.67 -17.74 1.15
CA ARG A 658 24.47 -16.90 1.30
C ARG A 658 23.89 -16.95 2.70
N LEU A 659 23.32 -15.83 3.16
CA LEU A 659 22.34 -15.81 4.26
C LEU A 659 20.95 -15.78 3.66
N VAL A 660 20.01 -16.47 4.32
CA VAL A 660 18.63 -16.55 3.87
C VAL A 660 17.71 -16.10 5.01
N GLY A 661 16.88 -15.09 4.71
CA GLY A 661 15.69 -14.72 5.46
C GLY A 661 14.47 -15.39 4.83
N THR A 662 13.57 -15.91 5.66
CA THR A 662 12.37 -16.64 5.20
C THR A 662 11.14 -16.14 5.96
N PRO A 663 9.90 -16.40 5.48
CA PRO A 663 8.65 -16.11 6.18
C PRO A 663 8.61 -16.57 7.65
N TRP A 664 9.33 -17.64 7.99
CA TRP A 664 9.43 -18.13 9.38
C TRP A 664 10.13 -17.15 10.32
N HIS A 665 11.06 -16.34 9.81
CA HIS A 665 11.71 -15.26 10.54
C HIS A 665 10.75 -14.08 10.77
N LEU A 666 9.93 -13.73 9.76
CA LEU A 666 8.87 -12.70 9.90
C LEU A 666 7.80 -13.11 10.92
N ALA A 667 7.31 -14.33 10.80
CA ALA A 667 6.32 -14.93 11.69
C ALA A 667 6.85 -15.20 13.10
N ALA A 668 8.16 -15.07 13.32
CA ALA A 668 8.76 -15.24 14.63
C ALA A 668 8.20 -14.22 15.63
N HIS A 669 7.74 -14.74 16.77
CA HIS A 669 7.30 -13.96 17.92
C HIS A 669 7.66 -14.69 19.22
N ASP A 670 7.91 -13.91 20.28
CA ASP A 670 8.07 -14.43 21.63
C ASP A 670 6.75 -14.24 22.39
N GLY A 671 5.99 -15.33 22.58
CA GLY A 671 4.77 -15.32 23.41
C GLY A 671 3.45 -15.02 22.69
N GLY A 672 3.40 -15.08 21.35
CA GLY A 672 2.14 -15.03 20.60
C GLY A 672 1.80 -13.69 19.92
N PHE A 673 2.63 -12.66 20.03
CA PHE A 673 2.27 -11.28 19.65
C PHE A 673 2.41 -10.99 18.14
N ALA A 674 1.75 -11.83 17.36
CA ALA A 674 1.57 -11.70 15.94
C ALA A 674 0.11 -12.00 15.61
N ILE A 675 -0.53 -11.11 14.86
CA ILE A 675 -1.90 -11.27 14.39
C ILE A 675 -1.94 -10.84 12.93
N GLY A 676 -2.94 -11.29 12.19
CA GLY A 676 -3.10 -10.80 10.84
C GLY A 676 -4.39 -11.23 10.19
N PHE A 677 -4.52 -10.85 8.94
CA PHE A 677 -5.65 -11.25 8.12
C PHE A 677 -5.23 -11.39 6.67
N SER A 678 -6.01 -12.18 5.94
CA SER A 678 -5.76 -12.51 4.55
C SER A 678 -7.04 -12.34 3.74
N GLY A 679 -6.93 -11.92 2.49
CA GLY A 679 -8.04 -11.98 1.53
C GLY A 679 -8.38 -13.40 1.06
N THR A 680 -7.53 -14.37 1.35
CA THR A 680 -7.60 -15.77 0.89
C THR A 680 -7.43 -16.76 2.06
N ASN A 681 -7.81 -18.01 1.84
CA ASN A 681 -7.57 -19.15 2.74
C ASN A 681 -6.78 -20.30 2.07
N ASP A 682 -6.53 -20.26 0.76
CA ASP A 682 -5.94 -21.38 0.01
C ASP A 682 -4.58 -21.87 0.57
N LEU A 683 -3.77 -20.98 1.14
CA LEU A 683 -2.41 -21.30 1.59
C LEU A 683 -2.26 -21.53 3.10
N HIS A 684 -3.35 -21.55 3.87
CA HIS A 684 -3.27 -21.62 5.34
C HIS A 684 -2.55 -22.88 5.87
N LEU A 685 -2.57 -23.98 5.11
CA LEU A 685 -1.87 -25.23 5.43
C LEU A 685 -0.34 -25.12 5.35
N VAL A 686 0.16 -24.19 4.52
CA VAL A 686 1.59 -23.95 4.25
C VAL A 686 2.07 -22.59 4.78
N LEU A 687 1.40 -22.04 5.80
CA LEU A 687 1.90 -20.90 6.58
C LEU A 687 2.87 -21.35 7.69
N PRO A 688 3.80 -20.49 8.14
CA PRO A 688 4.64 -20.78 9.30
C PRO A 688 3.80 -21.18 10.53
N LEU A 689 4.22 -22.22 11.26
CA LEU A 689 3.43 -22.80 12.37
C LEU A 689 3.12 -21.82 13.52
N GLN A 690 3.87 -20.72 13.59
CA GLN A 690 3.69 -19.62 14.53
C GLN A 690 2.39 -18.83 14.27
N MET A 691 1.83 -18.95 13.07
CA MET A 691 0.59 -18.31 12.65
C MET A 691 -0.45 -19.38 12.33
N LYS A 692 -1.66 -19.24 12.87
CA LYS A 692 -2.74 -20.23 12.74
C LYS A 692 -4.07 -19.54 12.51
N GLN A 693 -4.96 -20.18 11.77
CA GLN A 693 -6.35 -19.74 11.74
C GLN A 693 -7.12 -20.33 12.93
N HIS A 694 -7.11 -19.61 14.05
CA HIS A 694 -7.95 -19.97 15.19
C HIS A 694 -9.36 -19.43 14.95
N LEU A 695 -10.11 -20.05 14.04
CA LEU A 695 -11.47 -19.64 13.73
C LEU A 695 -12.48 -20.40 14.61
N PRO A 696 -13.55 -19.74 15.09
CA PRO A 696 -14.54 -20.37 15.95
C PRO A 696 -15.58 -21.15 15.13
N TRP A 697 -15.16 -22.18 14.42
CA TRP A 697 -16.00 -22.97 13.50
C TRP A 697 -17.24 -23.62 14.14
N ASN A 698 -17.21 -23.88 15.45
CA ASN A 698 -18.33 -24.45 16.21
C ASN A 698 -19.16 -23.40 16.95
N THR A 699 -19.10 -22.15 16.51
CA THR A 699 -19.85 -21.04 17.11
C THR A 699 -21.34 -21.11 16.78
N THR A 700 -22.17 -20.60 17.68
CA THR A 700 -23.59 -20.30 17.41
C THR A 700 -23.85 -18.80 17.30
N ASP A 701 -22.80 -17.98 17.35
CA ASP A 701 -22.88 -16.54 17.14
C ASP A 701 -23.20 -16.26 15.66
N PRO A 702 -24.35 -15.64 15.35
CA PRO A 702 -24.76 -15.35 13.98
C PRO A 702 -23.73 -14.54 13.18
N ILE A 703 -22.98 -13.63 13.83
CA ILE A 703 -21.97 -12.81 13.15
C ILE A 703 -20.81 -13.68 12.68
N TRP A 704 -20.33 -14.58 13.53
CA TRP A 704 -19.27 -15.51 13.17
C TRP A 704 -19.73 -16.54 12.15
N CYS A 705 -20.96 -17.04 12.26
CA CYS A 705 -21.54 -17.89 11.21
C CYS A 705 -21.53 -17.16 9.86
N ASP A 706 -21.94 -15.89 9.80
CA ASP A 706 -21.93 -15.09 8.57
C ASP A 706 -20.51 -14.87 8.01
N ILE A 707 -19.52 -14.59 8.86
CA ILE A 707 -18.11 -14.40 8.46
C ILE A 707 -17.56 -15.71 7.87
N LEU A 708 -17.73 -16.83 8.58
CA LEU A 708 -17.23 -18.15 8.18
C LEU A 708 -17.97 -18.71 6.96
N ALA A 709 -19.22 -18.33 6.75
CA ALA A 709 -20.04 -18.74 5.62
C ALA A 709 -19.72 -17.99 4.31
N THR A 710 -18.64 -17.20 4.26
CA THR A 710 -18.28 -16.42 3.08
C THR A 710 -17.98 -17.29 1.87
N ASN A 711 -17.04 -18.23 1.99
CA ASN A 711 -16.59 -18.99 0.82
C ASN A 711 -17.75 -19.80 0.24
N GLY A 712 -18.58 -20.39 1.11
CA GLY A 712 -19.86 -21.00 0.75
C GLY A 712 -20.83 -20.03 0.06
N LYS A 713 -20.99 -18.80 0.57
CA LYS A 713 -21.78 -17.73 -0.09
C LYS A 713 -21.30 -17.45 -1.50
N MET A 714 -20.00 -17.26 -1.66
CA MET A 714 -19.40 -16.83 -2.91
C MET A 714 -19.49 -17.95 -3.95
N LEU A 715 -19.28 -19.20 -3.52
CA LEU A 715 -19.45 -20.40 -4.35
C LEU A 715 -20.86 -20.45 -4.95
N ASP A 716 -21.88 -20.41 -4.09
CA ASP A 716 -23.28 -20.41 -4.53
C ASP A 716 -23.63 -19.20 -5.40
N THR A 717 -23.17 -18.01 -5.00
CA THR A 717 -23.39 -16.77 -5.75
C THR A 717 -22.82 -16.90 -7.16
N ILE A 718 -21.60 -17.42 -7.32
CA ILE A 718 -20.99 -17.63 -8.64
C ILE A 718 -21.81 -18.63 -9.44
N ILE A 719 -22.25 -19.75 -8.86
CA ILE A 719 -23.06 -20.77 -9.55
C ILE A 719 -24.37 -20.15 -10.07
N ARG A 720 -25.11 -19.42 -9.23
CA ARG A 720 -26.40 -18.82 -9.59
C ARG A 720 -26.27 -17.64 -10.57
N LYS A 721 -25.17 -16.88 -10.49
CA LYS A 721 -24.98 -15.63 -11.25
C LYS A 721 -24.12 -15.80 -12.49
N THR A 722 -23.56 -16.98 -12.71
CA THR A 722 -22.92 -17.33 -13.98
C THR A 722 -24.00 -17.61 -15.02
N LYS A 723 -24.10 -16.73 -16.02
CA LYS A 723 -25.06 -16.87 -17.12
C LYS A 723 -24.66 -17.98 -18.07
N LYS A 724 -23.38 -18.03 -18.42
CA LYS A 724 -22.80 -18.93 -19.42
C LYS A 724 -21.34 -19.24 -19.13
N VAL A 725 -20.91 -20.39 -19.62
CA VAL A 725 -19.51 -20.80 -19.74
C VAL A 725 -19.21 -20.91 -21.23
N ASN A 726 -18.35 -20.02 -21.74
CA ASN A 726 -18.04 -19.86 -23.15
C ASN A 726 -16.63 -20.40 -23.46
N LEU A 727 -16.50 -21.13 -24.56
CA LEU A 727 -15.23 -21.64 -25.05
C LEU A 727 -14.71 -20.75 -26.18
N LEU A 728 -13.48 -20.27 -26.06
CA LEU A 728 -12.83 -19.56 -27.16
C LEU A 728 -12.49 -20.51 -28.31
N ASP A 729 -12.55 -20.02 -29.55
CA ASP A 729 -12.11 -20.79 -30.70
C ASP A 729 -10.59 -21.00 -30.74
N ASP A 730 -10.13 -21.87 -31.64
CA ASP A 730 -8.71 -22.15 -31.80
C ASP A 730 -8.03 -20.94 -32.45
N GLY A 731 -7.03 -20.36 -31.77
CA GLY A 731 -6.33 -19.16 -32.23
C GLY A 731 -5.44 -18.57 -31.16
N SER A 732 -4.98 -17.33 -31.37
CA SER A 732 -4.32 -16.55 -30.33
C SER A 732 -5.31 -16.23 -29.20
N PRO A 733 -5.04 -16.57 -27.92
CA PRO A 733 -5.99 -16.36 -26.84
C PRO A 733 -6.48 -14.91 -26.71
N SER A 734 -5.58 -13.94 -26.86
CA SER A 734 -5.91 -12.51 -26.74
C SER A 734 -6.78 -12.02 -27.89
N GLU A 735 -6.49 -12.45 -29.12
CA GLU A 735 -7.28 -12.11 -30.32
C GLU A 735 -8.68 -12.71 -30.25
N MET A 736 -8.77 -14.00 -29.88
CA MET A 736 -10.06 -14.69 -29.76
C MET A 736 -10.90 -14.11 -28.62
N LEU A 737 -10.27 -13.71 -27.51
CA LEU A 737 -10.94 -13.02 -26.42
C LEU A 737 -11.43 -11.64 -26.83
N LEU A 738 -10.61 -10.85 -27.56
CA LEU A 738 -11.03 -9.56 -28.09
C LEU A 738 -12.22 -9.74 -29.05
N GLN A 739 -12.17 -10.70 -29.97
CA GLN A 739 -13.28 -11.00 -30.87
C GLN A 739 -14.54 -11.34 -30.09
N PHE A 740 -14.45 -12.22 -29.08
CA PHE A 740 -15.57 -12.56 -28.20
C PHE A 740 -16.16 -11.31 -27.51
N ILE A 741 -15.33 -10.41 -27.00
CA ILE A 741 -15.79 -9.17 -26.36
C ILE A 741 -16.51 -8.27 -27.37
N LEU A 742 -15.93 -8.06 -28.55
CA LEU A 742 -16.50 -7.21 -29.59
C LEU A 742 -17.87 -7.74 -30.06
N GLU A 743 -18.00 -9.06 -30.23
CA GLU A 743 -19.26 -9.71 -30.61
C GLU A 743 -20.36 -9.59 -29.53
N ASN A 744 -19.98 -9.43 -28.26
CA ASN A 744 -20.88 -9.41 -27.11
C ASN A 744 -20.90 -8.07 -26.35
N ILE A 745 -20.37 -7.00 -26.96
CA ILE A 745 -20.14 -5.70 -26.28
C ILE A 745 -21.42 -5.04 -25.77
N ASP A 746 -22.57 -5.31 -26.40
CA ASP A 746 -23.87 -4.77 -25.97
C ASP A 746 -24.46 -5.44 -24.72
N SER A 747 -23.92 -6.60 -24.35
CA SER A 747 -24.29 -7.38 -23.16
C SER A 747 -23.22 -7.37 -22.07
N LEU A 748 -21.96 -7.12 -22.42
CA LEU A 748 -20.83 -7.09 -21.50
C LEU A 748 -20.48 -5.65 -21.09
N HIS A 749 -19.98 -5.49 -19.86
CA HIS A 749 -19.65 -4.21 -19.26
C HIS A 749 -18.25 -4.18 -18.65
N ALA A 750 -17.66 -5.34 -18.44
CA ALA A 750 -16.29 -5.46 -17.96
C ALA A 750 -15.63 -6.73 -18.49
N LEU A 751 -14.31 -6.67 -18.64
CA LEU A 751 -13.44 -7.83 -18.78
C LEU A 751 -12.65 -7.99 -17.49
N ILE A 752 -12.70 -9.18 -16.89
CA ILE A 752 -11.90 -9.57 -15.73
C ILE A 752 -10.96 -10.68 -16.20
N ASP A 753 -9.75 -10.30 -16.63
CA ASP A 753 -8.76 -11.22 -17.19
C ASP A 753 -7.98 -11.98 -16.09
N CYS A 754 -8.67 -12.81 -15.31
CA CYS A 754 -8.05 -13.60 -14.25
C CYS A 754 -7.14 -14.73 -14.80
N GLY A 755 -7.41 -15.20 -16.01
CA GLY A 755 -6.67 -16.25 -16.69
C GLY A 755 -5.36 -15.81 -17.36
N ALA A 756 -5.06 -14.50 -17.38
CA ALA A 756 -3.95 -13.89 -18.13
C ALA A 756 -4.03 -14.17 -19.65
N LEU A 757 -5.23 -14.12 -20.24
CA LEU A 757 -5.44 -14.33 -21.67
C LEU A 757 -5.07 -13.10 -22.51
N LEU A 758 -4.94 -11.92 -21.90
CA LEU A 758 -4.47 -10.70 -22.56
C LEU A 758 -2.95 -10.59 -22.68
N VAL A 759 -2.20 -11.57 -22.16
CA VAL A 759 -0.74 -11.55 -22.17
C VAL A 759 -0.19 -11.21 -23.56
N GLY A 760 0.72 -10.25 -23.61
CA GLY A 760 1.35 -9.82 -24.84
C GLY A 760 0.68 -8.66 -25.56
N VAL A 761 -0.54 -8.28 -25.18
CA VAL A 761 -1.31 -7.18 -25.78
C VAL A 761 -1.53 -6.11 -24.72
N SER A 762 -1.30 -4.83 -25.06
CA SER A 762 -1.53 -3.77 -24.09
C SER A 762 -3.03 -3.55 -23.86
N CYS A 763 -3.39 -3.19 -22.62
CA CYS A 763 -4.76 -2.78 -22.31
C CYS A 763 -5.23 -1.58 -23.16
N GLU A 764 -4.30 -0.72 -23.59
CA GLU A 764 -4.57 0.40 -24.50
C GLU A 764 -5.01 -0.08 -25.89
N ASP A 765 -4.32 -1.07 -26.48
CA ASP A 765 -4.67 -1.62 -27.80
C ASP A 765 -6.06 -2.27 -27.80
N ILE A 766 -6.40 -2.97 -26.72
CA ILE A 766 -7.72 -3.56 -26.50
C ILE A 766 -8.76 -2.47 -26.33
N ALA A 767 -8.45 -1.45 -25.52
CA ALA A 767 -9.34 -0.31 -25.31
C ALA A 767 -9.62 0.45 -26.62
N LEU A 768 -8.61 0.66 -27.46
CA LEU A 768 -8.74 1.26 -28.79
C LEU A 768 -9.67 0.44 -29.69
N SER A 769 -9.47 -0.88 -29.73
CA SER A 769 -10.30 -1.80 -30.53
C SER A 769 -11.77 -1.79 -30.08
N ILE A 770 -12.01 -1.80 -28.75
CA ILE A 770 -13.35 -1.69 -28.18
C ILE A 770 -13.94 -0.29 -28.46
N GLN A 771 -13.15 0.78 -28.31
CA GLN A 771 -13.60 2.15 -28.54
C GLN A 771 -14.03 2.39 -29.99
N GLU A 772 -13.27 1.89 -30.96
CA GLU A 772 -13.62 1.97 -32.38
C GLU A 772 -14.97 1.28 -32.62
N HIS A 773 -15.15 0.08 -32.05
CA HIS A 773 -16.38 -0.69 -32.20
C HIS A 773 -17.59 -0.03 -31.53
N ILE A 774 -17.48 0.49 -30.30
CA ILE A 774 -18.61 1.18 -29.64
C ILE A 774 -18.94 2.51 -30.34
N SER A 775 -17.96 3.17 -30.96
CA SER A 775 -18.18 4.42 -31.70
C SER A 775 -19.13 4.24 -32.88
N THR A 776 -19.05 3.08 -33.54
CA THR A 776 -19.87 2.75 -34.70
C THR A 776 -21.14 1.96 -34.35
N ASN A 777 -21.07 1.07 -33.35
CA ASN A 777 -22.07 0.00 -33.18
C ASN A 777 -22.86 0.05 -31.87
N SER A 778 -22.43 0.78 -30.82
CA SER A 778 -23.11 0.78 -29.52
C SER A 778 -23.38 2.19 -28.97
N ASN A 779 -24.58 2.42 -28.43
CA ASN A 779 -24.95 3.69 -27.80
C ASN A 779 -25.02 3.64 -26.27
N LYS A 780 -24.68 2.49 -25.66
CA LYS A 780 -24.81 2.30 -24.20
C LYS A 780 -23.60 2.80 -23.40
N LEU A 781 -22.41 2.65 -23.97
CA LEU A 781 -21.14 2.96 -23.33
C LEU A 781 -20.57 4.27 -23.86
N GLN A 782 -19.95 5.05 -22.97
CA GLN A 782 -19.33 6.34 -23.26
C GLN A 782 -17.82 6.25 -23.48
N GLY A 783 -17.22 5.08 -23.27
CA GLY A 783 -15.78 4.86 -23.40
C GLY A 783 -15.33 3.54 -22.80
N VAL A 784 -14.02 3.40 -22.64
CA VAL A 784 -13.35 2.24 -22.04
C VAL A 784 -12.43 2.73 -20.92
N THR A 785 -12.54 2.14 -19.74
CA THR A 785 -11.64 2.38 -18.61
C THR A 785 -10.60 1.26 -18.56
N PHE A 786 -9.33 1.60 -18.54
CA PHE A 786 -8.22 0.64 -18.52
C PHE A 786 -7.03 1.18 -17.73
N TYR A 787 -6.10 0.30 -17.35
CA TYR A 787 -4.86 0.70 -16.69
C TYR A 787 -3.75 0.84 -17.74
N ASP A 788 -3.02 1.95 -17.70
CA ASP A 788 -1.87 2.20 -18.56
C ASP A 788 -0.57 1.90 -17.79
N ASP A 789 0.12 0.83 -18.20
CA ASP A 789 1.36 0.40 -17.54
C ASP A 789 2.52 1.40 -17.74
N GLN A 790 2.54 2.17 -18.83
CA GLN A 790 3.59 3.16 -19.08
C GLN A 790 3.41 4.38 -18.19
N ARG A 791 2.17 4.86 -18.05
CA ARG A 791 1.82 6.01 -17.19
C ARG A 791 1.61 5.62 -15.73
N ARG A 792 1.49 4.32 -15.43
CA ARG A 792 1.17 3.73 -14.12
C ARG A 792 -0.11 4.28 -13.49
N GLU A 793 -1.12 4.59 -14.32
CA GLU A 793 -2.38 5.21 -13.88
C GLU A 793 -3.61 4.63 -14.61
N TRP A 794 -4.78 4.84 -14.02
CA TRP A 794 -6.06 4.48 -14.65
C TRP A 794 -6.48 5.54 -15.65
N MET A 795 -6.76 5.12 -16.88
CA MET A 795 -7.15 5.95 -18.02
C MET A 795 -8.59 5.69 -18.44
N VAL A 796 -9.22 6.72 -19.02
CA VAL A 796 -10.52 6.61 -19.71
C VAL A 796 -10.32 7.02 -21.16
N LEU A 797 -10.54 6.08 -22.07
CA LEU A 797 -10.63 6.32 -23.50
C LEU A 797 -12.10 6.54 -23.88
N GLU A 798 -12.48 7.79 -24.09
CA GLU A 798 -13.85 8.18 -24.42
C GLU A 798 -14.23 7.74 -25.83
N LYS A 799 -15.54 7.58 -26.07
CA LYS A 799 -16.13 7.29 -27.38
C LYS A 799 -15.71 8.32 -28.45
N SER A 800 -15.34 9.54 -28.06
CA SER A 800 -14.82 10.58 -28.95
C SER A 800 -13.40 10.32 -29.46
N GLY A 801 -12.68 9.34 -28.90
CA GLY A 801 -11.25 9.10 -29.12
C GLY A 801 -10.34 9.88 -28.17
N ARG A 802 -10.89 10.68 -27.25
CA ARG A 802 -10.12 11.39 -26.23
C ARG A 802 -9.70 10.43 -25.11
N CYS A 803 -8.39 10.35 -24.82
CA CYS A 803 -7.84 9.56 -23.71
C CYS A 803 -7.33 10.48 -22.60
N VAL A 804 -7.84 10.33 -21.39
CA VAL A 804 -7.47 11.16 -20.22
C VAL A 804 -7.33 10.31 -18.96
N PRO A 805 -6.54 10.75 -17.97
CA PRO A 805 -6.54 10.14 -16.64
C PRO A 805 -7.96 10.11 -16.06
N LYS A 806 -8.30 9.03 -15.34
CA LYS A 806 -9.64 8.79 -14.81
C LYS A 806 -10.19 9.95 -13.98
N PHE A 807 -9.35 10.62 -13.18
CA PHE A 807 -9.76 11.76 -12.35
C PHE A 807 -10.13 13.02 -13.16
N GLN A 808 -9.74 13.09 -14.43
CA GLN A 808 -10.07 14.19 -15.36
C GLN A 808 -11.26 13.88 -16.28
N SER A 809 -11.66 12.61 -16.35
CA SER A 809 -12.83 12.18 -17.13
C SER A 809 -14.13 12.64 -16.49
N SER A 810 -15.08 13.08 -17.30
CA SER A 810 -16.47 13.33 -16.85
C SER A 810 -17.32 12.06 -16.77
N PHE A 811 -16.81 10.93 -17.28
CA PHE A 811 -17.49 9.65 -17.26
C PHE A 811 -16.99 8.78 -16.11
N GLU A 812 -17.93 8.15 -15.41
CA GLU A 812 -17.65 7.20 -14.34
C GLU A 812 -17.53 5.77 -14.89
N GLU A 813 -17.03 4.84 -14.09
CA GLU A 813 -16.82 3.44 -14.48
C GLU A 813 -18.11 2.77 -14.95
N LYS A 814 -19.25 3.14 -14.34
CA LYS A 814 -20.60 2.68 -14.72
C LYS A 814 -20.99 3.08 -16.15
N ASP A 815 -20.35 4.09 -16.73
CA ASP A 815 -20.63 4.60 -18.07
C ASP A 815 -19.67 4.00 -19.12
N THR A 816 -18.68 3.22 -18.71
CA THR A 816 -17.60 2.70 -19.56
C THR A 816 -17.51 1.18 -19.53
N PHE A 817 -16.86 0.59 -20.54
CA PHE A 817 -16.40 -0.80 -20.44
C PHE A 817 -15.12 -0.84 -19.60
N VAL A 818 -15.07 -1.62 -18.53
CA VAL A 818 -13.90 -1.66 -17.63
C VAL A 818 -13.04 -2.88 -17.89
N ILE A 819 -11.75 -2.68 -18.14
CA ILE A 819 -10.76 -3.76 -18.29
C ILE A 819 -9.98 -3.92 -16.99
N PHE A 820 -10.13 -5.07 -16.35
CA PHE A 820 -9.23 -5.56 -15.31
C PHE A 820 -8.34 -6.62 -15.94
N ASP A 821 -7.07 -6.30 -16.13
CA ASP A 821 -6.02 -7.29 -16.41
C ASP A 821 -5.69 -8.13 -15.17
N GLU A 822 -4.90 -9.19 -15.33
CA GLU A 822 -4.63 -10.16 -14.26
C GLU A 822 -4.07 -9.52 -12.97
N PRO A 823 -3.08 -8.60 -13.00
CA PRO A 823 -2.58 -7.97 -11.78
C PRO A 823 -3.63 -7.09 -11.06
N ARG A 824 -4.53 -6.44 -11.81
CA ARG A 824 -5.58 -5.56 -11.25
C ARG A 824 -6.92 -6.27 -11.03
N CYS A 825 -6.97 -7.60 -11.21
CA CYS A 825 -8.07 -8.43 -10.68
C CYS A 825 -8.07 -8.49 -9.14
N ARG A 826 -6.99 -8.02 -8.49
CA ARG A 826 -6.84 -7.86 -7.04
C ARG A 826 -6.62 -6.39 -6.67
N GLY A 827 -6.95 -6.01 -5.44
CA GLY A 827 -6.63 -4.68 -4.88
C GLY A 827 -7.43 -3.47 -5.43
N VAL A 828 -8.06 -3.55 -6.61
CA VAL A 828 -8.71 -2.38 -7.25
C VAL A 828 -10.24 -2.35 -7.07
N ASP A 829 -10.79 -1.19 -6.73
CA ASP A 829 -12.24 -1.00 -6.58
C ASP A 829 -12.84 -0.10 -7.67
N MET A 830 -13.72 -0.66 -8.51
CA MET A 830 -14.43 0.08 -9.56
C MET A 830 -15.94 -0.03 -9.37
N LYS A 831 -16.64 1.11 -9.48
CA LYS A 831 -18.09 1.18 -9.30
C LYS A 831 -18.83 0.93 -10.61
N LEU A 832 -18.96 -0.35 -10.96
CA LEU A 832 -19.71 -0.80 -12.14
C LEU A 832 -21.22 -0.60 -11.99
N ARG A 833 -21.94 -0.66 -13.11
CA ARG A 833 -23.42 -0.59 -13.14
C ARG A 833 -24.07 -1.67 -12.27
N PRO A 834 -25.26 -1.42 -11.70
CA PRO A 834 -25.98 -2.43 -10.93
C PRO A 834 -26.29 -3.71 -11.72
N ASP A 835 -26.60 -3.58 -13.01
CA ASP A 835 -26.93 -4.69 -13.92
C ASP A 835 -25.73 -5.20 -14.74
N ALA A 836 -24.50 -4.82 -14.36
CA ALA A 836 -23.30 -5.15 -15.12
C ALA A 836 -23.10 -6.67 -15.26
N VAL A 837 -22.61 -7.07 -16.44
CA VAL A 837 -22.17 -8.43 -16.77
C VAL A 837 -20.70 -8.37 -17.12
N ALA A 838 -19.88 -9.18 -16.46
CA ALA A 838 -18.45 -9.27 -16.76
C ALA A 838 -18.10 -10.58 -17.47
N ALA A 839 -17.22 -10.48 -18.46
CA ALA A 839 -16.49 -11.63 -18.99
C ALA A 839 -15.34 -11.95 -18.03
N LEU A 840 -15.32 -13.13 -17.43
CA LEU A 840 -14.28 -13.57 -16.50
C LEU A 840 -13.48 -14.71 -17.09
N THR A 841 -12.18 -14.50 -17.31
CA THR A 841 -11.32 -15.48 -17.97
C THR A 841 -10.74 -16.50 -16.99
N ILE A 842 -10.50 -17.71 -17.46
CA ILE A 842 -9.89 -18.82 -16.68
C ILE A 842 -8.53 -19.20 -17.29
N GLY A 843 -7.54 -19.43 -16.43
CA GLY A 843 -6.21 -19.90 -16.81
C GLY A 843 -5.85 -21.23 -16.14
N GLN A 844 -4.82 -21.91 -16.65
CA GLN A 844 -4.44 -23.30 -16.30
C GLN A 844 -4.17 -23.54 -14.81
N ASP A 845 -3.49 -22.61 -14.13
CA ASP A 845 -3.12 -22.76 -12.71
C ASP A 845 -4.01 -21.91 -11.78
N LEU A 846 -5.23 -21.57 -12.23
CA LEU A 846 -6.12 -20.74 -11.44
C LEU A 846 -6.61 -21.49 -10.19
N THR A 847 -6.38 -20.92 -9.02
CA THR A 847 -6.82 -21.46 -7.73
C THR A 847 -8.16 -20.87 -7.28
N LYS A 848 -8.84 -21.54 -6.34
CA LYS A 848 -10.14 -21.15 -5.80
C LYS A 848 -10.19 -19.68 -5.40
N ASP A 849 -9.22 -19.20 -4.62
CA ASP A 849 -9.30 -17.83 -4.13
C ASP A 849 -8.98 -16.77 -5.17
N LYS A 850 -8.08 -17.04 -6.13
CA LYS A 850 -7.88 -16.15 -7.28
C LYS A 850 -9.18 -15.99 -8.06
N PHE A 851 -9.86 -17.10 -8.33
CA PHE A 851 -11.15 -17.12 -9.02
C PHE A 851 -12.23 -16.35 -8.25
N MET A 852 -12.41 -16.64 -6.96
CA MET A 852 -13.39 -15.94 -6.11
C MET A 852 -13.10 -14.44 -5.98
N GLN A 853 -11.84 -14.03 -5.83
CA GLN A 853 -11.48 -12.61 -5.72
C GLN A 853 -11.72 -11.83 -7.02
N ALA A 854 -11.43 -12.45 -8.16
CA ALA A 854 -11.70 -11.90 -9.48
C ALA A 854 -13.21 -11.75 -9.71
N ALA A 855 -14.00 -12.79 -9.43
CA ALA A 855 -15.46 -12.71 -9.45
C ALA A 855 -15.98 -11.61 -8.50
N GLY A 856 -15.31 -11.41 -7.36
CA GLY A 856 -15.59 -10.35 -6.39
C GLY A 856 -15.31 -8.91 -6.87
N ARG A 857 -14.75 -8.69 -8.08
CA ARG A 857 -14.76 -7.36 -8.74
C ARG A 857 -16.17 -6.91 -9.10
N MET A 858 -17.07 -7.86 -9.32
CA MET A 858 -18.51 -7.61 -9.41
C MET A 858 -19.08 -7.41 -7.99
N ARG A 859 -18.91 -6.20 -7.43
CA ARG A 859 -19.30 -5.88 -6.04
C ARG A 859 -20.77 -6.16 -5.71
N LYS A 860 -21.65 -6.11 -6.72
CA LYS A 860 -23.08 -6.41 -6.62
C LYS A 860 -23.43 -7.79 -7.21
N LEU A 861 -22.48 -8.73 -7.27
CA LEU A 861 -22.72 -10.09 -7.81
C LEU A 861 -23.82 -10.82 -7.06
N HIS A 862 -23.82 -10.76 -5.72
CA HIS A 862 -24.89 -11.32 -4.89
C HIS A 862 -26.27 -10.71 -5.14
N ASP A 863 -26.33 -9.50 -5.71
CA ASP A 863 -27.56 -8.76 -5.97
C ASP A 863 -27.97 -8.87 -7.45
N SER A 864 -27.47 -7.98 -8.32
CA SER A 864 -27.97 -7.76 -9.69
C SER A 864 -26.93 -8.00 -10.78
N GLN A 865 -25.64 -8.05 -10.45
CA GLN A 865 -24.57 -8.29 -11.41
C GLN A 865 -24.47 -9.77 -11.78
N SER A 866 -23.78 -10.08 -12.88
CA SER A 866 -23.63 -11.45 -13.37
C SER A 866 -22.28 -11.69 -14.05
N LEU A 867 -21.95 -12.96 -14.28
CA LEU A 867 -20.71 -13.39 -14.93
C LEU A 867 -20.99 -14.17 -16.21
N GLU A 868 -20.12 -14.00 -17.20
CA GLU A 868 -19.92 -14.93 -18.30
C GLU A 868 -18.49 -15.45 -18.21
N ILE A 869 -18.33 -16.75 -17.95
CA ILE A 869 -17.01 -17.35 -17.83
C ILE A 869 -16.48 -17.64 -19.22
N VAL A 870 -15.20 -17.32 -19.45
CA VAL A 870 -14.52 -17.52 -20.73
C VAL A 870 -13.28 -18.36 -20.48
N LEU A 871 -13.13 -19.46 -21.21
CA LEU A 871 -11.96 -20.33 -21.12
C LEU A 871 -11.53 -20.83 -22.49
N GLU A 872 -10.26 -21.14 -22.61
CA GLU A 872 -9.71 -21.75 -23.82
C GLU A 872 -10.23 -23.19 -23.99
N LYS A 873 -10.45 -23.62 -25.25
CA LYS A 873 -10.84 -25.01 -25.57
C LYS A 873 -9.93 -26.07 -24.94
N ARG A 874 -8.63 -25.78 -24.78
CA ARG A 874 -7.67 -26.72 -24.16
C ARG A 874 -7.99 -27.03 -22.70
N LEU A 875 -8.35 -26.02 -21.90
CA LEU A 875 -8.67 -26.20 -20.48
C LEU A 875 -9.92 -27.08 -20.33
N HIS A 876 -10.90 -26.90 -21.22
CA HIS A 876 -12.09 -27.74 -21.27
C HIS A 876 -11.78 -29.23 -21.56
N ASN A 877 -10.73 -29.51 -22.34
CA ASN A 877 -10.32 -30.89 -22.61
C ASN A 877 -9.61 -31.51 -21.40
N GLU A 878 -8.75 -30.76 -20.70
CA GLU A 878 -8.11 -31.20 -19.45
C GLU A 878 -9.18 -31.55 -18.39
N MET A 879 -10.22 -30.72 -18.26
CA MET A 879 -11.34 -30.97 -17.35
C MET A 879 -12.10 -32.28 -17.67
N LYS A 880 -12.22 -32.66 -18.95
CA LYS A 880 -12.89 -33.90 -19.38
C LYS A 880 -12.07 -35.17 -19.10
N GLY A 881 -10.73 -35.06 -19.10
CA GLY A 881 -9.83 -36.19 -18.82
C GLY A 881 -9.95 -36.73 -17.38
N GLN A 882 -10.50 -35.94 -16.46
CA GLN A 882 -10.56 -36.24 -15.03
C GLN A 882 -11.75 -37.13 -14.58
N ASN A 883 -12.28 -38.01 -15.44
CA ASN A 883 -13.35 -38.99 -15.09
C ASN A 883 -14.71 -38.37 -14.66
N VAL A 884 -15.13 -37.24 -15.22
CA VAL A 884 -16.42 -36.61 -14.90
C VAL A 884 -17.54 -37.12 -15.81
N ARG A 885 -18.65 -37.62 -15.21
CA ARG A 885 -19.65 -38.48 -15.88
C ARG A 885 -20.80 -37.75 -16.61
N LYS A 886 -20.97 -36.42 -16.53
CA LYS A 886 -22.04 -35.68 -17.25
C LYS A 886 -21.65 -34.24 -17.63
N VAL A 887 -22.14 -33.80 -18.80
CA VAL A 887 -21.84 -32.50 -19.46
C VAL A 887 -22.85 -31.39 -19.09
N SER A 888 -23.93 -31.70 -18.36
CA SER A 888 -25.01 -30.74 -18.03
C SER A 888 -24.71 -29.78 -16.86
N GLU A 889 -23.51 -29.81 -16.28
CA GLU A 889 -23.10 -29.11 -15.03
C GLU A 889 -21.78 -28.30 -15.22
N GLY A 890 -21.64 -27.56 -16.33
CA GLY A 890 -20.35 -26.96 -16.74
C GLY A 890 -19.63 -26.10 -15.69
N ILE A 891 -20.36 -25.36 -14.84
CA ILE A 891 -19.76 -24.54 -13.76
C ILE A 891 -19.25 -25.39 -12.59
N THR A 892 -19.97 -26.45 -12.22
CA THR A 892 -19.56 -27.37 -11.15
C THR A 892 -18.26 -28.08 -11.51
N MET A 893 -18.17 -28.58 -12.75
CA MET A 893 -16.95 -29.21 -13.26
C MET A 893 -15.75 -28.25 -13.21
N LEU A 894 -15.97 -26.98 -13.55
CA LEU A 894 -14.94 -25.95 -13.48
C LEU A 894 -14.48 -25.71 -12.04
N LEU A 895 -15.42 -25.62 -11.10
CA LEU A 895 -15.12 -25.40 -9.68
C LEU A 895 -14.33 -26.58 -9.10
N GLU A 896 -14.69 -27.81 -9.42
CA GLU A 896 -13.94 -29.01 -9.03
C GLU A 896 -12.49 -28.95 -9.53
N TRP A 897 -12.30 -28.60 -10.80
CA TRP A 897 -10.96 -28.45 -11.39
C TRP A 897 -10.15 -27.33 -10.72
N ILE A 898 -10.76 -26.16 -10.46
CA ILE A 898 -10.12 -25.04 -9.75
C ILE A 898 -9.71 -25.44 -8.32
N ILE A 899 -10.51 -26.25 -7.62
CA ILE A 899 -10.16 -26.74 -6.28
C ILE A 899 -9.02 -27.74 -6.33
N GLN A 900 -8.97 -28.60 -7.34
CA GLN A 900 -7.82 -29.48 -7.57
C GLN A 900 -6.52 -28.70 -7.84
N ASN A 901 -6.60 -27.57 -8.53
CA ASN A 901 -5.46 -26.65 -8.68
C ASN A 901 -5.03 -26.05 -7.33
N THR A 902 -5.97 -25.69 -6.46
CA THR A 902 -5.64 -25.25 -5.07
C THR A 902 -4.89 -26.35 -4.32
N VAL A 903 -5.36 -27.60 -4.37
CA VAL A 903 -4.68 -28.76 -3.76
C VAL A 903 -3.26 -28.91 -4.31
N HIS A 904 -3.10 -28.87 -5.63
CA HIS A 904 -1.80 -29.00 -6.28
C HIS A 904 -0.82 -27.90 -5.86
N SER A 905 -1.32 -26.65 -5.72
CA SER A 905 -0.53 -25.51 -5.24
C SER A 905 -0.01 -25.71 -3.81
N VAL A 906 -0.84 -26.26 -2.92
CA VAL A 906 -0.45 -26.58 -1.53
C VAL A 906 0.57 -27.73 -1.50
N VAL A 907 0.33 -28.82 -2.24
CA VAL A 907 1.25 -29.97 -2.36
C VAL A 907 2.63 -29.51 -2.82
N LYS A 908 2.68 -28.66 -3.84
CA LYS A 908 3.90 -28.10 -4.40
C LYS A 908 4.67 -27.25 -3.38
N GLY A 909 3.98 -26.59 -2.46
CA GLY A 909 4.59 -25.74 -1.43
C GLY A 909 5.19 -26.47 -0.22
N LEU A 910 4.76 -27.70 0.07
CA LEU A 910 5.17 -28.44 1.28
C LEU A 910 6.69 -28.65 1.43
N PRO A 911 7.46 -29.06 0.38
CA PRO A 911 8.91 -29.21 0.49
C PRO A 911 9.60 -27.92 0.91
N ILE A 912 9.27 -26.82 0.24
CA ILE A 912 9.90 -25.51 0.45
C ILE A 912 9.52 -24.99 1.84
N TRP A 913 8.24 -25.11 2.20
CA TRP A 913 7.73 -24.73 3.51
C TRP A 913 8.46 -25.44 4.65
N SER A 914 8.63 -26.77 4.54
CA SER A 914 9.30 -27.58 5.57
C SER A 914 10.79 -27.31 5.67
N GLU A 915 11.47 -27.17 4.52
CA GLU A 915 12.87 -26.76 4.42
C GLU A 915 13.09 -25.41 5.13
N HIS A 916 12.24 -24.42 4.87
CA HIS A 916 12.33 -23.10 5.51
C HIS A 916 12.15 -23.16 7.02
N GLY A 917 11.20 -23.97 7.50
CA GLY A 917 10.94 -24.10 8.94
C GLY A 917 12.06 -24.81 9.68
N ILE A 918 12.59 -25.89 9.10
CA ILE A 918 13.73 -26.63 9.66
C ILE A 918 15.00 -25.76 9.62
N PHE A 919 15.23 -25.03 8.52
CA PHE A 919 16.32 -24.08 8.41
C PHE A 919 16.22 -22.99 9.49
N TYR A 920 15.05 -22.39 9.71
CA TYR A 920 14.82 -21.38 10.75
C TYR A 920 15.17 -21.89 12.16
N GLU A 921 14.78 -23.12 12.51
CA GLU A 921 15.09 -23.70 13.82
C GLU A 921 16.58 -24.06 13.98
N THR A 922 17.25 -24.45 12.90
CA THR A 922 18.67 -24.85 12.94
C THR A 922 19.65 -23.69 12.78
N SER A 923 19.19 -22.55 12.24
CA SER A 923 19.99 -21.35 11.91
C SER A 923 19.98 -20.24 12.97
N LYS A 924 19.53 -20.52 14.20
CA LYS A 924 19.48 -19.54 15.30
C LYS A 924 20.83 -18.91 15.68
N LYS A 925 21.94 -19.57 15.39
CA LYS A 925 23.29 -18.99 15.52
C LYS A 925 23.72 -18.46 14.15
N ALA A 926 24.37 -17.29 14.12
CA ALA A 926 24.83 -16.66 12.87
C ALA A 926 25.67 -17.60 11.99
N VAL A 927 26.63 -18.33 12.57
CA VAL A 927 27.44 -19.33 11.85
C VAL A 927 26.63 -20.46 11.19
N HIS A 928 25.44 -20.77 11.71
CA HIS A 928 24.55 -21.79 11.15
C HIS A 928 23.56 -21.23 10.13
N SER A 929 23.49 -19.91 9.99
CA SER A 929 22.64 -19.23 9.01
C SER A 929 23.30 -19.05 7.65
N VAL A 930 24.61 -19.31 7.56
CA VAL A 930 25.34 -19.36 6.30
C VAL A 930 25.07 -20.70 5.62
N LEU A 931 24.64 -20.62 4.36
CA LEU A 931 24.53 -21.76 3.46
C LEU A 931 25.63 -21.67 2.41
N ASP A 932 26.23 -22.82 2.10
CA ASP A 932 27.09 -22.98 0.94
C ASP A 932 26.24 -22.82 -0.32
N ASP A 933 26.58 -21.87 -1.19
CA ASP A 933 25.93 -21.69 -2.49
C ASP A 933 26.76 -22.44 -3.56
N LYS A 934 27.08 -23.70 -3.28
CA LYS A 934 27.84 -24.57 -4.19
C LYS A 934 26.93 -25.02 -5.33
N SER A 935 27.01 -24.28 -6.43
CA SER A 935 26.21 -24.53 -7.64
C SER A 935 27.01 -25.19 -8.76
N ASP A 936 27.93 -26.12 -8.46
CA ASP A 936 28.59 -26.91 -9.50
C ASP A 936 27.76 -28.14 -9.93
N LEU A 937 28.02 -28.65 -11.14
CA LEU A 937 27.20 -29.71 -11.73
C LEU A 937 27.30 -31.05 -10.97
N ARG A 938 28.44 -31.33 -10.31
CA ARG A 938 28.59 -32.55 -9.51
C ARG A 938 27.81 -32.45 -8.20
N SER A 939 27.80 -31.29 -7.58
CA SER A 939 27.00 -31.04 -6.37
C SER A 939 25.50 -31.21 -6.63
N PHE A 940 24.99 -30.73 -7.77
CA PHE A 940 23.57 -30.87 -8.13
C PHE A 940 23.19 -32.25 -8.67
N TYR A 941 23.99 -32.81 -9.59
CA TYR A 941 23.57 -33.97 -10.37
C TYR A 941 24.49 -35.19 -10.28
N GLY A 942 25.61 -35.06 -9.55
CA GLY A 942 26.64 -36.10 -9.43
C GLY A 942 26.28 -37.25 -8.49
N LYS A 943 25.19 -37.15 -7.73
CA LYS A 943 24.72 -38.21 -6.82
C LYS A 943 23.43 -38.87 -7.33
N PRO A 944 23.24 -40.17 -7.06
CA PRO A 944 21.96 -40.83 -7.33
C PRO A 944 20.88 -40.31 -6.38
N VAL A 945 19.74 -39.92 -6.94
CA VAL A 945 18.56 -39.43 -6.21
C VAL A 945 17.37 -40.33 -6.53
N LYS A 946 16.77 -40.93 -5.51
CA LYS A 946 15.55 -41.72 -5.66
C LYS A 946 14.34 -40.80 -5.50
N LYS A 947 13.28 -41.05 -6.28
CA LYS A 947 11.95 -40.51 -5.97
C LYS A 947 11.57 -41.03 -4.58
N ASP A 948 11.23 -40.12 -3.69
CA ASP A 948 10.75 -40.43 -2.34
C ASP A 948 9.34 -39.86 -2.19
N ASP A 949 8.63 -40.39 -1.21
CA ASP A 949 7.32 -39.89 -0.84
C ASP A 949 7.49 -38.49 -0.22
N LEU A 950 6.60 -37.56 -0.57
CA LEU A 950 6.62 -36.20 -0.07
C LEU A 950 6.54 -36.14 1.47
N SER A 951 5.93 -37.14 2.10
CA SER A 951 5.93 -37.35 3.55
C SER A 951 7.34 -37.38 4.16
N ASN A 952 8.35 -37.86 3.42
CA ASN A 952 9.73 -37.96 3.87
C ASN A 952 10.56 -36.68 3.63
N SER A 953 10.03 -35.70 2.89
CA SER A 953 10.76 -34.47 2.51
C SER A 953 11.34 -33.72 3.71
N ALA A 954 10.52 -33.48 4.73
CA ALA A 954 10.94 -32.79 5.94
C ALA A 954 11.96 -33.60 6.77
N SER A 955 11.86 -34.94 6.75
CA SER A 955 12.83 -35.82 7.41
C SER A 955 14.21 -35.75 6.76
N LEU A 956 14.26 -35.67 5.42
CA LEU A 956 15.49 -35.48 4.66
C LEU A 956 16.11 -34.10 4.93
N SER A 957 15.30 -33.04 4.90
CA SER A 957 15.72 -31.67 5.26
C SER A 957 16.32 -31.62 6.67
N LYS A 958 15.64 -32.21 7.66
CA LYS A 958 16.12 -32.31 9.04
C LYS A 958 17.49 -32.98 9.12
N LYS A 959 17.66 -34.10 8.42
CA LYS A 959 18.94 -34.81 8.37
C LYS A 959 20.06 -33.93 7.83
N TYR A 960 19.81 -33.27 6.68
CA TYR A 960 20.76 -32.36 6.05
C TYR A 960 21.18 -31.22 6.99
N HIS A 961 20.24 -30.50 7.61
CA HIS A 961 20.57 -29.36 8.47
C HIS A 961 21.26 -29.77 9.78
N PHE A 962 20.98 -30.96 10.30
CA PHE A 962 21.68 -31.46 11.49
C PHE A 962 23.13 -31.85 11.19
N GLU A 963 23.36 -32.50 10.06
CA GLU A 963 24.71 -32.81 9.57
C GLU A 963 25.50 -31.51 9.32
N ARG A 964 24.89 -30.54 8.62
CA ARG A 964 25.49 -29.23 8.31
C ARG A 964 25.91 -28.45 9.54
N THR A 965 25.10 -28.50 10.60
CA THR A 965 25.35 -27.72 11.83
C THR A 965 26.17 -28.47 12.88
N GLY A 966 26.51 -29.74 12.66
CA GLY A 966 27.31 -30.57 13.56
C GLY A 966 26.67 -30.78 14.96
N LYS A 967 25.36 -30.53 15.11
CA LYS A 967 24.67 -30.57 16.41
C LYS A 967 23.78 -31.79 16.55
N VAL A 968 23.81 -32.39 17.75
CA VAL A 968 22.66 -33.17 18.27
C VAL A 968 21.54 -32.17 18.59
N ALA A 969 20.36 -32.38 18.03
CA ALA A 969 19.25 -31.45 18.17
C ALA A 969 18.91 -31.20 19.64
N THR A 970 18.84 -29.93 20.04
CA THR A 970 18.37 -29.59 21.38
C THR A 970 16.91 -30.03 21.53
N ARG A 971 16.50 -30.40 22.75
CA ARG A 971 15.10 -30.77 23.02
C ARG A 971 14.11 -29.70 22.55
N LYS A 972 14.45 -28.42 22.70
CA LYS A 972 13.64 -27.28 22.23
C LYS A 972 13.49 -27.26 20.71
N ALA A 973 14.59 -27.44 19.96
CA ALA A 973 14.53 -27.49 18.50
C ALA A 973 13.70 -28.68 17.99
N LEU A 974 13.81 -29.86 18.63
CA LEU A 974 12.99 -31.02 18.26
C LEU A 974 11.49 -30.79 18.52
N LEU A 975 11.13 -30.11 19.62
CA LEU A 975 9.73 -29.75 19.89
C LEU A 975 9.14 -28.83 18.81
N ASN A 976 9.95 -27.97 18.20
CA ASN A 976 9.51 -27.07 17.12
C ASN A 976 9.53 -27.76 15.74
N ILE A 977 10.46 -28.69 15.50
CA ILE A 977 10.59 -29.41 14.22
C ILE A 977 9.56 -30.53 14.09
N ASN A 978 9.21 -31.24 15.17
CA ASN A 978 8.28 -32.38 15.09
C ASN A 978 6.92 -32.02 14.46
N PRO A 979 6.25 -30.90 14.80
CA PRO A 979 5.02 -30.51 14.12
C PRO A 979 5.17 -30.24 12.61
N ILE A 980 6.38 -29.87 12.15
CA ILE A 980 6.70 -29.71 10.72
C ILE A 980 6.74 -31.09 10.05
N LEU A 981 7.39 -32.06 10.69
CA LEU A 981 7.46 -33.45 10.25
C LEU A 981 6.05 -34.05 10.18
N ASP A 982 5.27 -33.95 11.27
CA ASP A 982 3.92 -34.51 11.36
C ASP A 982 2.99 -33.93 10.27
N ARG A 983 3.12 -32.63 9.96
CA ARG A 983 2.32 -32.01 8.90
C ARG A 983 2.74 -32.49 7.52
N CYS A 984 4.04 -32.58 7.24
CA CYS A 984 4.51 -33.11 5.96
C CYS A 984 4.14 -34.57 5.78
N GLU A 985 4.21 -35.37 6.84
CA GLU A 985 3.83 -36.78 6.83
C GLU A 985 2.35 -36.93 6.48
N LYS A 986 1.46 -36.19 7.17
CA LYS A 986 0.02 -36.25 6.93
C LYS A 986 -0.41 -35.71 5.57
N LEU A 987 0.14 -34.56 5.17
CA LEU A 987 -0.29 -33.89 3.95
C LEU A 987 0.42 -34.45 2.71
N GLY A 988 1.67 -34.88 2.83
CA GLY A 988 2.46 -35.39 1.71
C GLY A 988 2.14 -36.82 1.27
N GLU A 989 1.41 -37.59 2.09
CA GLU A 989 1.08 -38.99 1.80
C GLU A 989 0.37 -39.15 0.43
N GLY A 990 0.90 -40.04 -0.41
CA GLY A 990 0.32 -40.33 -1.72
C GLY A 990 0.87 -39.48 -2.88
N TYR A 991 1.75 -38.50 -2.59
CA TYR A 991 2.42 -37.69 -3.60
C TYR A 991 3.92 -38.06 -3.68
N ASN A 992 4.36 -38.54 -4.85
CA ASN A 992 5.77 -38.85 -5.10
C ASN A 992 6.40 -37.78 -5.99
N THR A 993 7.52 -37.21 -5.54
CA THR A 993 8.20 -36.15 -6.29
C THR A 993 9.72 -36.22 -6.11
N ILE A 994 10.47 -35.84 -7.15
CA ILE A 994 11.89 -35.56 -7.01
C ILE A 994 11.99 -34.14 -6.46
N ILE A 995 12.38 -34.01 -5.19
CA ILE A 995 12.57 -32.71 -4.55
C ILE A 995 13.73 -32.02 -5.27
N THR A 996 13.39 -31.18 -6.24
CA THR A 996 14.31 -30.29 -6.96
C THR A 996 13.83 -28.88 -6.70
N ALA A 997 14.74 -27.99 -6.32
CA ALA A 997 14.48 -26.56 -6.08
C ALA A 997 14.17 -25.80 -7.40
N THR A 998 13.15 -26.26 -8.13
CA THR A 998 12.77 -25.79 -9.47
C THR A 998 12.01 -24.47 -9.45
N ASP A 999 11.34 -24.16 -8.34
CA ASP A 999 10.43 -23.02 -8.19
C ASP A 999 10.78 -22.12 -6.99
N GLU A 1000 12.03 -22.15 -6.55
CA GLU A 1000 12.53 -21.21 -5.54
C GLU A 1000 12.77 -19.84 -6.18
N GLU A 1001 11.89 -18.89 -5.83
CA GLU A 1001 12.03 -17.47 -6.14
C GLU A 1001 12.75 -16.79 -4.97
N CYS A 1002 13.71 -15.91 -5.25
CA CYS A 1002 14.40 -15.20 -4.19
C CYS A 1002 14.60 -13.72 -4.53
N GLU A 1003 14.42 -12.87 -3.54
CA GLU A 1003 14.86 -11.48 -3.59
C GLU A 1003 16.30 -11.43 -3.10
N ARG A 1004 17.24 -11.12 -4.00
CA ARG A 1004 18.66 -11.08 -3.68
C ARG A 1004 19.10 -9.63 -3.44
N GLU A 1005 19.37 -9.31 -2.18
CA GLU A 1005 19.98 -8.02 -1.80
C GLU A 1005 21.50 -8.10 -1.97
N LEU A 1006 21.95 -7.58 -3.11
CA LEU A 1006 23.34 -7.22 -3.32
C LEU A 1006 23.61 -5.86 -2.67
N GLN A 1007 24.75 -5.71 -2.02
CA GLN A 1007 25.23 -4.39 -1.61
C GLN A 1007 25.41 -3.56 -2.90
N ARG A 1008 24.45 -2.68 -3.20
CA ARG A 1008 24.46 -1.87 -4.42
C ARG A 1008 25.32 -0.64 -4.21
N GLU A 1009 26.17 -0.37 -5.21
CA GLU A 1009 26.59 0.99 -5.52
C GLU A 1009 25.33 1.84 -5.79
N VAL A 1010 25.29 2.95 -5.09
CA VAL A 1010 24.17 3.86 -4.85
C VAL A 1010 23.57 4.39 -6.17
N GLU A 1011 22.23 4.31 -6.30
CA GLU A 1011 21.45 5.23 -7.13
C GLU A 1011 20.60 6.06 -6.17
N VAL A 1012 20.96 7.34 -6.04
CA VAL A 1012 20.25 8.36 -5.27
C VAL A 1012 19.11 8.88 -6.16
N GLU A 1013 17.87 8.67 -5.73
CA GLU A 1013 16.77 9.55 -6.16
C GLU A 1013 16.78 10.74 -5.18
N GLU A 1014 17.21 11.91 -5.67
CA GLU A 1014 17.15 13.16 -4.94
C GLU A 1014 15.72 13.69 -4.99
N GLU A 1015 14.99 13.57 -3.88
CA GLU A 1015 13.85 14.43 -3.60
C GLU A 1015 14.36 15.66 -2.83
N GLU A 1016 14.38 16.83 -3.49
CA GLU A 1016 14.71 18.10 -2.84
C GLU A 1016 13.55 18.55 -1.95
N GLU A 1017 13.62 18.23 -0.65
CA GLU A 1017 12.87 18.98 0.37
C GLU A 1017 13.54 20.34 0.60
N VAL A 1018 12.81 21.43 0.33
CA VAL A 1018 13.28 22.79 0.60
C VAL A 1018 13.20 23.05 2.10
N GLU A 1019 14.33 22.92 2.80
CA GLU A 1019 14.45 23.21 4.22
C GLU A 1019 14.36 24.74 4.48
N ILE A 1020 13.31 25.19 5.15
CA ILE A 1020 13.17 26.61 5.54
C ILE A 1020 14.07 26.87 6.76
N SER A 1021 14.93 27.89 6.67
CA SER A 1021 15.89 28.25 7.73
C SER A 1021 15.26 28.51 9.10
N LYS A 1022 15.79 27.87 10.14
CA LYS A 1022 15.32 27.99 11.54
C LYS A 1022 15.74 29.34 12.16
N GLN A 1023 14.79 30.11 12.67
CA GLN A 1023 15.04 31.41 13.32
C GLN A 1023 15.08 31.29 14.86
N HIS A 1024 15.84 32.18 15.53
CA HIS A 1024 15.96 32.20 16.99
C HIS A 1024 15.14 33.35 17.61
N PRO A 1025 14.39 33.10 18.70
CA PRO A 1025 13.54 34.12 19.33
C PRO A 1025 14.36 35.19 20.08
N PHE A 1026 13.87 36.43 20.05
CA PHE A 1026 14.41 37.53 20.85
C PHE A 1026 13.96 37.43 22.31
N SER A 1027 14.90 37.61 23.25
CA SER A 1027 14.59 37.56 24.69
C SER A 1027 14.23 38.95 25.22
N GLU A 1028 12.95 39.15 25.53
CA GLU A 1028 12.43 40.40 26.08
C GLU A 1028 13.01 40.73 27.47
N LYS A 1029 13.33 42.01 27.68
CA LYS A 1029 13.86 42.51 28.96
C LYS A 1029 12.77 43.23 29.74
N ASP A 1030 12.58 42.82 30.99
CA ASP A 1030 11.66 43.51 31.90
C ASP A 1030 12.21 44.88 32.31
N TRP A 1031 11.31 45.85 32.46
CA TRP A 1031 11.60 47.19 32.96
C TRP A 1031 10.57 47.58 34.02
N ASP A 1032 10.76 48.74 34.66
CA ASP A 1032 9.90 49.22 35.72
C ASP A 1032 8.54 49.73 35.19
N TYR A 1033 7.62 48.80 34.96
CA TYR A 1033 6.28 49.04 34.41
C TYR A 1033 5.45 50.03 35.26
N MET A 1034 5.75 50.18 36.56
CA MET A 1034 5.03 51.11 37.44
C MET A 1034 5.22 52.57 37.02
N LYS A 1035 6.36 52.89 36.39
CA LYS A 1035 6.67 54.26 35.93
C LYS A 1035 5.68 54.80 34.93
N ILE A 1036 4.97 53.94 34.18
CA ILE A 1036 3.89 54.34 33.27
C ILE A 1036 2.90 55.25 33.99
N PHE A 1037 2.49 54.87 35.20
CA PHE A 1037 1.44 55.56 35.96
C PHE A 1037 1.92 56.80 36.70
N SER A 1038 3.21 57.12 36.64
CA SER A 1038 3.81 58.34 37.18
C SER A 1038 4.25 59.36 36.12
N CYS A 1039 4.14 59.03 34.84
CA CYS A 1039 4.62 59.87 33.72
C CYS A 1039 3.46 60.49 32.93
N ASN A 1040 3.53 61.77 32.57
CA ASN A 1040 2.49 62.38 31.73
C ASN A 1040 2.70 62.09 30.24
N ASP A 1041 3.92 61.79 29.82
CA ASP A 1041 4.35 61.62 28.44
C ASP A 1041 5.28 60.41 28.28
N VAL A 1042 5.26 59.80 27.10
CA VAL A 1042 6.07 58.62 26.78
C VAL A 1042 7.57 58.94 26.85
N SER A 1043 7.97 60.19 26.57
CA SER A 1043 9.37 60.65 26.66
C SER A 1043 9.93 60.72 28.09
N GLU A 1044 9.07 60.70 29.12
CA GLU A 1044 9.49 60.67 30.53
C GLU A 1044 9.87 59.26 31.00
N LEU A 1045 9.56 58.23 30.21
CA LEU A 1045 9.91 56.85 30.52
C LEU A 1045 11.43 56.64 30.38
N SER A 1046 12.02 55.93 31.35
CA SER A 1046 13.45 55.58 31.33
C SER A 1046 13.77 54.38 30.41
N ILE A 1047 13.06 54.26 29.28
CA ILE A 1047 13.25 53.21 28.28
C ILE A 1047 13.39 53.82 26.89
N GLU A 1048 13.99 53.07 25.97
CA GLU A 1048 14.01 53.47 24.57
C GLU A 1048 12.64 53.23 23.94
N VAL A 1049 12.11 54.26 23.30
CA VAL A 1049 10.82 54.23 22.63
C VAL A 1049 11.01 54.69 21.20
N VAL A 1050 10.41 53.95 20.27
CA VAL A 1050 10.53 54.21 18.83
C VAL A 1050 9.19 54.70 18.28
N PRO A 1051 9.14 55.77 17.47
CA PRO A 1051 7.93 56.15 16.75
C PRO A 1051 7.46 55.02 15.82
N TYR A 1052 6.17 54.71 15.83
CA TYR A 1052 5.62 53.53 15.17
C TYR A 1052 5.88 53.50 13.66
N GLY A 1053 5.69 54.62 12.97
CA GLY A 1053 5.99 54.73 11.53
C GLY A 1053 7.48 54.50 11.20
N LYS A 1054 8.39 54.94 12.08
CA LYS A 1054 9.84 54.74 11.92
C LYS A 1054 10.22 53.27 12.14
N MET A 1055 9.60 52.61 13.12
CA MET A 1055 9.78 51.17 13.34
C MET A 1055 9.37 50.36 12.11
N LEU A 1056 8.24 50.69 11.49
CA LEU A 1056 7.80 50.01 10.26
C LEU A 1056 8.76 50.23 9.09
N GLU A 1057 9.26 51.46 8.93
CA GLU A 1057 10.25 51.81 7.90
C GLU A 1057 11.56 51.02 8.04
N GLU A 1058 12.05 50.82 9.26
CA GLU A 1058 13.35 50.19 9.51
C GLU A 1058 13.32 48.64 9.46
N ASN A 1059 12.14 48.00 9.61
CA ASN A 1059 12.04 46.54 9.80
C ASN A 1059 11.31 45.77 8.69
N LEU A 1060 10.65 46.47 7.75
CA LEU A 1060 9.92 45.85 6.64
C LEU A 1060 10.69 45.92 5.32
N SER A 1061 10.52 44.89 4.48
CA SER A 1061 11.14 44.82 3.14
C SER A 1061 10.73 45.97 2.23
N ILE A 1062 9.51 46.47 2.41
CA ILE A 1062 8.91 47.60 1.70
C ILE A 1062 9.08 48.95 2.44
N GLY A 1063 10.10 49.06 3.29
CA GLY A 1063 10.30 50.22 4.17
C GLY A 1063 10.34 51.57 3.45
N SER A 1064 10.86 51.61 2.21
CA SER A 1064 10.95 52.86 1.43
C SER A 1064 9.59 53.40 0.98
N GLU A 1065 8.64 52.50 0.76
CA GLU A 1065 7.27 52.75 0.34
C GLU A 1065 6.38 53.14 1.51
N ILE A 1066 6.64 52.61 2.72
CA ILE A 1066 5.88 52.90 3.96
C ILE A 1066 5.90 54.38 4.33
N ARG A 1067 6.95 55.12 3.94
CA ARG A 1067 7.02 56.60 4.07
C ARG A 1067 5.89 57.34 3.34
N ALA A 1068 5.19 56.67 2.42
CA ALA A 1068 4.05 57.23 1.71
C ALA A 1068 2.78 57.34 2.58
N ILE A 1069 2.67 56.55 3.66
CA ILE A 1069 1.53 56.58 4.59
C ILE A 1069 1.79 57.63 5.68
N LYS A 1070 0.78 58.44 5.99
CA LYS A 1070 0.89 59.50 7.01
C LYS A 1070 0.69 58.94 8.42
N TRP A 1071 1.72 58.30 8.99
CA TRP A 1071 1.66 57.74 10.34
C TRP A 1071 1.52 58.82 11.43
N PRO A 1072 0.72 58.59 12.49
CA PRO A 1072 0.59 59.49 13.63
C PRO A 1072 1.93 59.64 14.37
N THR A 1073 2.32 60.87 14.70
CA THR A 1073 3.58 61.15 15.39
C THR A 1073 3.53 60.84 16.89
N ASN A 1074 2.33 60.70 17.45
CA ASN A 1074 2.07 60.41 18.86
C ASN A 1074 1.72 58.94 19.11
N LEU A 1075 2.22 58.05 18.24
CA LEU A 1075 2.09 56.60 18.33
C LEU A 1075 3.50 56.00 18.37
N HIS A 1076 3.78 55.28 19.44
CA HIS A 1076 5.11 54.87 19.86
C HIS A 1076 5.11 53.39 20.25
N CYS A 1077 6.26 52.72 20.19
CA CYS A 1077 6.40 51.32 20.59
C CYS A 1077 7.68 51.08 21.41
N THR A 1078 7.60 50.13 22.35
CA THR A 1078 8.76 49.69 23.15
C THR A 1078 9.77 48.90 22.30
N THR A 1079 11.03 48.83 22.74
CA THR A 1079 12.02 47.96 22.10
C THR A 1079 11.59 46.49 22.10
N ASN A 1080 10.90 46.03 23.16
CA ASN A 1080 10.39 44.65 23.24
C ASN A 1080 9.29 44.38 22.20
N PHE A 1081 8.48 45.39 21.86
CA PHE A 1081 7.52 45.29 20.78
C PHE A 1081 8.20 45.19 19.40
N THR A 1082 9.28 45.96 19.19
CA THR A 1082 9.98 46.00 17.89
C THR A 1082 10.73 44.72 17.51
N LYS A 1083 11.05 43.83 18.46
CA LYS A 1083 11.91 42.66 18.23
C LYS A 1083 11.24 41.35 18.65
N THR A 1084 11.18 40.40 17.72
CA THR A 1084 10.64 39.05 17.92
C THR A 1084 11.66 37.95 17.68
N ILE A 1085 12.63 38.18 16.78
CA ILE A 1085 13.72 37.26 16.45
C ILE A 1085 15.08 37.95 16.52
N LEU A 1086 16.15 37.15 16.65
CA LEU A 1086 17.54 37.61 16.53
C LEU A 1086 17.91 37.70 15.04
N VAL A 1087 17.99 38.92 14.51
CA VAL A 1087 18.37 39.17 13.11
C VAL A 1087 19.89 39.40 13.05
N ASN A 1088 20.62 38.58 12.28
CA ASN A 1088 22.07 38.71 12.16
C ASN A 1088 22.51 39.70 11.05
N ASP A 1089 21.71 39.92 9.99
CA ASP A 1089 22.20 40.58 8.77
C ASP A 1089 21.25 41.62 8.14
N GLY A 1090 20.55 42.44 8.93
CA GLY A 1090 19.74 43.57 8.39
C GLY A 1090 18.61 43.17 7.43
N SER A 1091 18.25 41.88 7.40
CA SER A 1091 17.19 41.33 6.57
C SER A 1091 15.80 41.71 7.13
N PRO A 1092 14.83 41.99 6.25
CA PRO A 1092 13.48 42.38 6.67
C PRO A 1092 12.77 41.23 7.37
N VAL A 1093 11.99 41.56 8.41
CA VAL A 1093 11.34 40.59 9.31
C VAL A 1093 9.83 40.55 9.11
N ASP A 1094 9.37 40.70 7.87
CA ASP A 1094 7.96 40.91 7.48
C ASP A 1094 6.96 39.95 8.15
N ASN A 1095 7.31 38.66 8.16
CA ASN A 1095 6.48 37.58 8.73
C ASN A 1095 6.63 37.41 10.24
N TYR A 1096 7.56 38.13 10.87
CA TYR A 1096 7.89 38.01 12.29
C TYR A 1096 7.55 39.26 13.10
N LEU A 1097 7.08 40.36 12.51
CA LEU A 1097 6.68 41.56 13.26
C LEU A 1097 5.41 41.33 14.10
N ARG A 1098 5.40 41.88 15.32
CA ARG A 1098 4.21 41.83 16.19
C ARG A 1098 3.09 42.71 15.66
N ILE A 1099 1.88 42.23 15.83
CA ILE A 1099 0.67 43.02 15.59
C ILE A 1099 0.41 43.96 16.78
N PRO A 1100 0.07 45.23 16.55
CA PRO A 1100 -0.46 46.10 17.60
C PRO A 1100 -1.78 45.53 18.11
N ASP A 1101 -1.74 44.91 19.29
CA ASP A 1101 -2.93 44.40 19.97
C ASP A 1101 -3.12 45.04 21.34
N CYS A 1102 -2.04 45.37 22.07
CA CYS A 1102 -2.08 45.96 23.41
C CYS A 1102 -1.33 47.30 23.49
N PHE A 1103 -1.92 48.29 24.17
CA PHE A 1103 -1.35 49.63 24.29
C PHE A 1103 -1.76 50.40 25.55
N VAL A 1104 -0.99 51.44 25.88
CA VAL A 1104 -1.32 52.45 26.89
C VAL A 1104 -1.36 53.84 26.27
N GLN A 1105 -2.43 54.58 26.51
CA GLN A 1105 -2.52 56.01 26.22
C GLN A 1105 -2.25 56.82 27.49
N PHE A 1106 -1.33 57.77 27.37
CA PHE A 1106 -0.89 58.69 28.41
C PHE A 1106 -1.79 59.94 28.47
N PRO A 1107 -1.78 60.71 29.58
CA PRO A 1107 -2.53 61.96 29.71
C PRO A 1107 -2.19 63.01 28.64
N SER A 1108 -0.96 63.00 28.12
CA SER A 1108 -0.48 63.79 26.98
C SER A 1108 -1.13 63.45 25.64
N ASN A 1109 -1.97 62.40 25.59
CA ASN A 1109 -2.49 61.78 24.37
C ASN A 1109 -1.40 61.05 23.55
N GLU A 1110 -0.24 60.74 24.13
CA GLU A 1110 0.74 59.82 23.54
C GLU A 1110 0.29 58.36 23.73
N VAL A 1111 0.54 57.49 22.75
CA VAL A 1111 0.17 56.06 22.82
C VAL A 1111 1.41 55.19 22.69
N LEU A 1112 1.59 54.27 23.64
CA LEU A 1112 2.68 53.31 23.68
C LEU A 1112 2.15 51.89 23.41
N LEU A 1113 2.63 51.28 22.33
CA LEU A 1113 2.39 49.88 21.97
C LEU A 1113 3.32 48.95 22.75
N LEU A 1114 2.75 47.84 23.22
CA LEU A 1114 3.38 46.92 24.16
C LEU A 1114 3.48 45.52 23.59
N SER A 1115 4.53 44.78 23.94
CA SER A 1115 4.60 43.34 23.71
C SER A 1115 3.51 42.60 24.50
N ASP A 1116 3.14 41.38 24.12
CA ASP A 1116 2.13 40.59 24.88
C ASP A 1116 2.55 40.35 26.34
N ARG A 1117 3.85 40.17 26.58
CA ARG A 1117 4.40 39.99 27.93
C ARG A 1117 4.38 41.29 28.73
N GLU A 1118 4.71 42.42 28.12
CA GLU A 1118 4.62 43.74 28.74
C GLU A 1118 3.15 44.08 29.05
N GLY A 1119 2.27 43.89 28.08
CA GLY A 1119 0.82 44.09 28.21
C GLY A 1119 0.23 43.28 29.35
N ALA A 1120 0.58 42.00 29.47
CA ALA A 1120 0.12 41.16 30.58
C ALA A 1120 0.53 41.72 31.95
N LYS A 1121 1.78 42.12 32.12
CA LYS A 1121 2.29 42.65 33.40
C LYS A 1121 1.74 44.03 33.73
N ILE A 1122 1.60 44.89 32.73
CA ILE A 1122 1.03 46.24 32.88
C ILE A 1122 -0.46 46.17 33.19
N CYS A 1123 -1.19 45.20 32.61
CA CYS A 1123 -2.60 44.97 32.89
C CYS A 1123 -2.84 44.67 34.38
N ASP A 1124 -2.06 43.76 34.96
CA ASP A 1124 -2.16 43.43 36.39
C ASP A 1124 -1.94 44.68 37.27
N ILE A 1125 -0.91 45.47 36.97
CA ILE A 1125 -0.60 46.71 37.70
C ILE A 1125 -1.71 47.76 37.53
N PHE A 1126 -2.22 47.93 36.31
CA PHE A 1126 -3.28 48.89 36.00
C PHE A 1126 -4.56 48.58 36.78
N LEU A 1127 -4.93 47.29 36.84
CA LEU A 1127 -6.09 46.82 37.59
C LEU A 1127 -5.92 47.04 39.10
N ASP A 1128 -4.74 46.76 39.66
CA ASP A 1128 -4.44 47.00 41.08
C ASP A 1128 -4.51 48.49 41.45
N GLN A 1129 -3.93 49.37 40.63
CA GLN A 1129 -3.99 50.82 40.83
C GLN A 1129 -5.43 51.35 40.78
N LYS A 1130 -6.22 50.90 39.81
CA LYS A 1130 -7.63 51.32 39.66
C LYS A 1130 -8.49 50.83 40.83
N ASN A 1131 -8.25 49.62 41.33
CA ASN A 1131 -8.93 49.06 42.50
C ASN A 1131 -8.60 49.83 43.81
N SER A 1132 -7.43 50.47 43.87
CA SER A 1132 -7.00 51.28 45.02
C SER A 1132 -7.60 52.71 45.07
N GLY A 1133 -8.44 53.08 44.11
CA GLY A 1133 -9.09 54.40 44.04
C GLY A 1133 -8.30 55.47 43.28
N PHE A 1134 -7.25 55.07 42.55
CA PHE A 1134 -6.44 55.98 41.74
C PHE A 1134 -7.26 56.54 40.55
N SER A 1135 -7.54 57.85 40.52
CA SER A 1135 -8.19 58.52 39.38
C SER A 1135 -7.13 58.82 38.30
N SER A 1136 -6.86 57.82 37.47
CA SER A 1136 -5.82 57.88 36.46
C SER A 1136 -6.39 58.37 35.13
N ASN A 1137 -5.78 59.39 34.51
CA ASN A 1137 -6.07 59.81 33.12
C ASN A 1137 -5.36 58.90 32.09
N TYR A 1138 -4.92 57.70 32.49
CA TYR A 1138 -4.30 56.71 31.62
C TYR A 1138 -5.35 55.73 31.10
N PHE A 1139 -5.19 55.29 29.86
CA PHE A 1139 -6.07 54.31 29.24
C PHE A 1139 -5.27 53.12 28.74
N PHE A 1140 -5.53 51.94 29.31
CA PHE A 1140 -4.96 50.67 28.83
C PHE A 1140 -5.99 50.00 27.91
N GLY A 1141 -5.61 49.76 26.65
CA GLY A 1141 -6.49 49.22 25.61
C GLY A 1141 -5.95 47.93 24.99
N HIS A 1142 -6.87 47.09 24.51
CA HIS A 1142 -6.54 45.87 23.77
C HIS A 1142 -7.60 45.57 22.69
N PHE A 1143 -7.17 45.34 21.45
CA PHE A 1143 -8.07 45.26 20.28
C PHE A 1143 -9.00 44.04 20.28
N ALA A 1144 -8.60 42.92 20.92
CA ALA A 1144 -9.46 41.76 21.12
C ALA A 1144 -10.83 42.06 21.78
N TYR A 1145 -10.97 43.20 22.48
CA TYR A 1145 -12.20 43.60 23.18
C TYR A 1145 -13.04 44.64 22.45
N GLU A 1146 -12.68 45.04 21.23
CA GLU A 1146 -13.39 46.08 20.49
C GLU A 1146 -14.83 45.69 20.11
N SER A 1147 -15.11 44.39 19.95
CA SER A 1147 -16.37 43.90 19.35
C SER A 1147 -17.26 43.03 20.25
N ASP A 1148 -17.05 42.94 21.57
CA ASP A 1148 -17.94 42.18 22.46
C ASP A 1148 -19.18 43.02 22.87
N PRO A 1149 -20.38 42.77 22.29
CA PRO A 1149 -21.57 43.54 22.60
C PRO A 1149 -22.20 43.15 23.94
N ASN A 1150 -21.84 41.98 24.50
CA ASN A 1150 -22.52 41.35 25.64
C ASN A 1150 -21.78 41.53 26.98
N SER A 1151 -20.60 42.14 26.97
CA SER A 1151 -19.85 42.46 28.18
C SER A 1151 -20.30 43.81 28.77
N ASN A 1152 -20.93 43.78 29.95
CA ASN A 1152 -21.16 44.98 30.79
C ASN A 1152 -19.87 45.50 31.47
N ASN A 1153 -18.70 44.93 31.16
CA ASN A 1153 -17.41 45.37 31.72
C ASN A 1153 -16.80 46.45 30.83
N THR A 1154 -17.02 47.70 31.21
CA THR A 1154 -16.47 48.93 30.60
C THR A 1154 -14.96 49.11 30.81
N MET A 1155 -14.26 48.13 31.39
CA MET A 1155 -12.89 48.29 31.90
C MET A 1155 -11.77 48.21 30.84
N LEU A 1156 -12.05 47.65 29.65
CA LEU A 1156 -11.05 47.44 28.56
C LEU A 1156 -11.56 47.85 27.17
N ARG A 1157 -12.71 48.53 27.08
CA ARG A 1157 -13.31 48.91 25.79
C ARG A 1157 -12.62 50.13 25.18
N CYS A 1158 -12.26 50.05 23.90
CA CYS A 1158 -12.18 51.21 23.00
C CYS A 1158 -13.59 51.66 22.58
N ASP A 1159 -14.47 52.03 23.53
CA ASP A 1159 -15.81 52.53 23.18
C ASP A 1159 -15.75 54.03 22.91
N LEU A 1160 -16.08 54.43 21.68
CA LEU A 1160 -16.27 55.81 21.21
C LEU A 1160 -17.58 56.43 21.77
N ASN A 1161 -17.82 56.35 23.08
CA ASN A 1161 -19.03 56.90 23.71
C ASN A 1161 -18.69 58.17 24.55
N PRO A 1162 -19.38 59.32 24.35
CA PRO A 1162 -18.82 60.65 24.67
C PRO A 1162 -18.93 61.08 26.15
N VAL A 1163 -19.21 60.16 27.08
CA VAL A 1163 -19.65 60.54 28.44
C VAL A 1163 -18.55 60.44 29.51
N ALA A 1164 -17.31 60.04 29.17
CA ALA A 1164 -16.14 60.27 30.03
C ALA A 1164 -14.82 60.22 29.23
N ASN A 1165 -14.08 61.35 29.21
CA ASN A 1165 -12.65 61.56 28.88
C ASN A 1165 -11.80 60.26 28.72
N ILE A 1166 -11.11 59.90 27.63
CA ILE A 1166 -10.68 60.49 26.35
C ILE A 1166 -10.66 59.32 25.33
N PRO A 1167 -11.39 59.34 24.20
CA PRO A 1167 -11.32 58.26 23.21
C PRO A 1167 -9.99 58.29 22.42
N LEU A 1168 -9.43 57.11 22.12
CA LEU A 1168 -8.30 56.98 21.20
C LEU A 1168 -8.66 57.65 19.86
N SER A 1169 -7.81 58.55 19.36
CA SER A 1169 -8.09 59.27 18.13
C SER A 1169 -8.19 58.30 16.94
N SER A 1170 -9.13 58.57 16.02
CA SER A 1170 -9.45 57.63 14.93
C SER A 1170 -8.28 57.37 13.99
N ASP A 1171 -7.32 58.29 13.88
CA ASP A 1171 -6.10 58.14 13.09
C ASP A 1171 -5.21 57.02 13.64
N LYS A 1172 -4.98 56.98 14.96
CA LYS A 1172 -4.20 55.91 15.62
C LYS A 1172 -4.85 54.55 15.46
N VAL A 1173 -6.17 54.48 15.66
CA VAL A 1173 -6.95 53.24 15.47
C VAL A 1173 -6.82 52.75 14.04
N CYS A 1174 -7.01 53.63 13.05
CA CYS A 1174 -6.90 53.28 11.64
C CYS A 1174 -5.47 52.82 11.28
N SER A 1175 -4.43 53.49 11.79
CA SER A 1175 -3.03 53.09 11.55
C SER A 1175 -2.70 51.70 12.10
N MET A 1176 -3.12 51.38 13.31
CA MET A 1176 -2.88 50.06 13.90
C MET A 1176 -3.66 48.96 13.16
N LYS A 1177 -4.93 49.21 12.81
CA LYS A 1177 -5.77 48.26 12.05
C LYS A 1177 -5.25 48.01 10.64
N LEU A 1178 -4.74 49.04 9.97
CA LEU A 1178 -4.16 48.92 8.64
C LEU A 1178 -2.99 47.93 8.63
N PHE A 1179 -2.10 48.04 9.61
CA PHE A 1179 -0.98 47.10 9.74
C PHE A 1179 -1.40 45.69 10.17
N ASN A 1180 -2.51 45.55 10.91
CA ASN A 1180 -3.10 44.25 11.26
C ASN A 1180 -3.80 43.54 10.08
N GLY A 1181 -3.78 44.14 8.89
CA GLY A 1181 -4.40 43.60 7.68
C GLY A 1181 -5.94 43.67 7.70
N GLU A 1182 -6.52 44.61 8.46
CA GLU A 1182 -7.98 44.81 8.48
C GLU A 1182 -8.45 45.48 7.19
N THR A 1183 -9.46 44.88 6.54
CA THR A 1183 -9.98 45.34 5.23
C THR A 1183 -11.33 46.05 5.34
N ASN A 1184 -12.00 45.99 6.50
CA ASN A 1184 -13.32 46.58 6.73
C ASN A 1184 -13.32 47.65 7.82
N TYR A 1185 -13.79 48.86 7.48
CA TYR A 1185 -13.80 50.02 8.37
C TYR A 1185 -15.22 50.60 8.52
N PRO A 1186 -15.66 50.95 9.74
CA PRO A 1186 -16.91 51.68 9.97
C PRO A 1186 -16.92 53.03 9.24
N SER A 1187 -18.12 53.54 8.91
CA SER A 1187 -18.28 54.82 8.20
C SER A 1187 -17.57 56.01 8.86
N SER A 1188 -17.44 56.03 10.19
CA SER A 1188 -16.72 57.06 10.94
C SER A 1188 -15.19 57.03 10.74
N GLN A 1189 -14.63 55.91 10.32
CA GLN A 1189 -13.18 55.71 10.13
C GLN A 1189 -12.74 55.84 8.66
N LYS A 1190 -13.68 55.81 7.70
CA LYS A 1190 -13.37 55.87 6.26
C LYS A 1190 -12.68 57.16 5.84
N GLU A 1191 -13.17 58.30 6.28
CA GLU A 1191 -12.55 59.62 5.99
C GLU A 1191 -11.16 59.75 6.60
N THR A 1192 -10.98 59.18 7.79
CA THR A 1192 -9.66 59.16 8.45
C THR A 1192 -8.69 58.27 7.69
N MET A 1193 -9.14 57.10 7.23
CA MET A 1193 -8.35 56.19 6.41
C MET A 1193 -7.99 56.82 5.05
N LYS A 1194 -8.92 57.50 4.38
CA LYS A 1194 -8.63 58.30 3.18
C LYS A 1194 -7.52 59.32 3.46
N GLY A 1195 -7.64 60.08 4.56
CA GLY A 1195 -6.62 61.05 4.97
C GLY A 1195 -5.23 60.45 5.21
N LEU A 1196 -5.15 59.25 5.81
CA LEU A 1196 -3.89 58.53 6.04
C LEU A 1196 -3.21 58.08 4.75
N LEU A 1197 -4.00 57.75 3.73
CA LEU A 1197 -3.58 57.19 2.43
C LEU A 1197 -3.43 58.24 1.31
N SER A 1198 -3.93 59.47 1.51
CA SER A 1198 -4.19 60.50 0.47
C SER A 1198 -2.99 61.08 -0.31
N ILE A 1199 -1.74 60.63 -0.13
CA ILE A 1199 -0.57 61.44 -0.54
C ILE A 1199 0.26 60.89 -1.73
N LYS A 1200 0.20 59.61 -2.14
CA LYS A 1200 1.07 59.12 -3.25
C LYS A 1200 0.51 57.93 -4.05
N LYS A 1201 0.92 57.82 -5.33
CA LYS A 1201 0.58 56.75 -6.31
C LYS A 1201 0.89 55.29 -5.90
N ALA A 1202 1.65 55.05 -4.83
CA ALA A 1202 2.14 53.72 -4.46
C ALA A 1202 1.30 52.98 -3.41
N VAL A 1203 0.13 53.51 -3.01
CA VAL A 1203 -0.61 53.04 -1.84
C VAL A 1203 -1.25 51.65 -2.02
N GLY A 1204 -1.74 51.32 -3.22
CA GLY A 1204 -2.42 50.04 -3.46
C GLY A 1204 -1.55 48.81 -3.14
N GLY A 1205 -0.30 48.81 -3.64
CA GLY A 1205 0.63 47.70 -3.40
C GLY A 1205 1.09 47.58 -1.95
N ILE A 1206 1.20 48.69 -1.21
CA ILE A 1206 1.57 48.68 0.22
C ILE A 1206 0.45 48.06 1.07
N VAL A 1207 -0.81 48.42 0.77
CA VAL A 1207 -1.98 47.89 1.46
C VAL A 1207 -2.12 46.39 1.22
N GLU A 1208 -1.95 45.96 -0.03
CA GLU A 1208 -1.99 44.54 -0.40
C GLU A 1208 -0.89 43.74 0.31
N ALA A 1209 0.32 44.31 0.45
CA ALA A 1209 1.42 43.68 1.19
C ALA A 1209 1.07 43.46 2.67
N PHE A 1210 0.45 44.44 3.36
CA PHE A 1210 0.02 44.25 4.76
C PHE A 1210 -1.06 43.18 4.92
N VAL A 1211 -2.01 43.12 3.98
CA VAL A 1211 -3.10 42.14 4.01
C VAL A 1211 -2.56 40.73 3.72
N ASN A 1212 -1.65 40.59 2.76
CA ASN A 1212 -1.02 39.31 2.40
C ASN A 1212 -0.06 38.80 3.47
N ALA A 1213 0.74 39.68 4.10
CA ALA A 1213 1.62 39.32 5.22
C ALA A 1213 0.87 38.86 6.48
N ARG A 1214 -0.46 38.95 6.49
CA ARG A 1214 -1.35 38.46 7.56
C ARG A 1214 -2.29 37.36 7.06
N GLU A 1215 -2.02 36.79 5.88
CA GLU A 1215 -2.81 35.75 5.21
C GLU A 1215 -4.30 36.13 4.98
N LYS A 1216 -4.60 37.43 4.97
CA LYS A 1216 -5.95 37.99 4.80
C LYS A 1216 -6.24 38.42 3.35
N GLY A 1217 -5.38 38.09 2.37
CA GLY A 1217 -5.51 38.52 0.96
C GLY A 1217 -6.89 38.28 0.35
N LYS A 1218 -7.50 37.16 0.71
CA LYS A 1218 -8.85 36.74 0.29
C LYS A 1218 -9.96 37.71 0.73
N ASN A 1219 -9.72 38.51 1.77
CA ASN A 1219 -10.67 39.47 2.34
C ASN A 1219 -10.57 40.86 1.70
N MET A 1220 -9.71 41.04 0.69
CA MET A 1220 -9.49 42.33 0.04
C MET A 1220 -10.56 42.66 -1.00
N GLU A 1221 -11.00 41.65 -1.77
CA GLU A 1221 -12.06 41.82 -2.78
C GLU A 1221 -13.36 42.32 -2.16
N LEU A 1222 -13.93 43.37 -2.76
CA LEU A 1222 -15.17 44.07 -2.37
C LEU A 1222 -15.13 44.74 -0.99
N SER A 1223 -13.96 44.84 -0.37
CA SER A 1223 -13.78 45.38 0.98
C SER A 1223 -13.92 46.90 1.04
N CYS A 1224 -14.08 47.44 2.25
CA CYS A 1224 -14.07 48.89 2.45
C CYS A 1224 -12.73 49.51 2.06
N LEU A 1225 -11.63 48.81 2.32
CA LEU A 1225 -10.28 49.30 2.06
C LEU A 1225 -9.96 49.30 0.57
N GLU A 1226 -10.37 48.27 -0.17
CA GLU A 1226 -10.26 48.24 -1.64
C GLU A 1226 -11.03 49.40 -2.28
N LYS A 1227 -12.25 49.69 -1.81
CA LYS A 1227 -13.02 50.85 -2.28
C LYS A 1227 -12.30 52.18 -2.02
N ILE A 1228 -11.72 52.35 -0.83
CA ILE A 1228 -10.93 53.56 -0.50
C ILE A 1228 -9.71 53.68 -1.42
N CYS A 1229 -8.99 52.59 -1.68
CA CYS A 1229 -7.85 52.57 -2.60
C CYS A 1229 -8.27 52.89 -4.04
N ASN A 1230 -9.38 52.32 -4.51
CA ASN A 1230 -9.91 52.57 -5.85
C ASN A 1230 -10.41 54.01 -6.01
N GLU A 1231 -11.09 54.57 -5.01
CA GLU A 1231 -11.52 55.97 -4.99
C GLU A 1231 -10.31 56.93 -5.03
N LEU A 1232 -9.27 56.66 -4.24
CA LEU A 1232 -8.04 57.46 -4.26
C LEU A 1232 -7.26 57.31 -5.58
N ALA A 1233 -7.27 56.12 -6.19
CA ALA A 1233 -6.66 55.91 -7.51
C ALA A 1233 -7.38 56.71 -8.60
N LEU A 1234 -8.72 56.75 -8.57
CA LEU A 1234 -9.53 57.58 -9.47
C LEU A 1234 -9.30 59.09 -9.24
N GLU A 1235 -9.26 59.53 -7.97
CA GLU A 1235 -8.97 60.94 -7.62
C GLU A 1235 -7.57 61.39 -8.08
N LEU A 1236 -6.59 60.47 -8.14
CA LEU A 1236 -5.24 60.72 -8.65
C LEU A 1236 -5.17 60.69 -10.19
N GLU A 1237 -5.94 59.83 -10.85
CA GLU A 1237 -6.07 59.82 -12.33
C GLU A 1237 -6.80 61.06 -12.87
N GLU A 1238 -7.67 61.69 -12.08
CA GLU A 1238 -8.31 62.97 -12.43
C GLU A 1238 -7.43 64.21 -12.18
N GLN A 1239 -6.33 64.07 -11.41
CA GLN A 1239 -5.38 65.16 -11.10
C GLN A 1239 -4.13 65.19 -12.00
N ASP A 1240 -3.79 64.09 -12.66
CA ASP A 1240 -2.76 63.99 -13.72
C ASP A 1240 -3.35 64.27 -15.11
#